data_AF-A0A973WYX8-F1
#
_entry.id   AF-A0A973WYX8-F1
#
_cell.length_a   1.000
_cell.length_b   1.000
_cell.length_c   1.000
_cell.angle_alpha   90.00
_cell.angle_beta   90.00
_cell.angle_gamma   90.00
#
_symmetry.space_group_name_H-M   'P 1'
#
loop_
_entity.id
_entity.type
_entity.pdbx_description
1 polymer ?
#
loop_
_entity_poly.entity_id
_entity_poly.type
_entity_poly.pdbx_seq_one_letter_code
_entity_poly.pdbx_strand_id
1 'polypeptide(L)'
;MLLDAVAHYGAGRATEAGTLCGDILTSDPDHIPALHLSAVIAFVTDRAAEGAVLLNRVFSLDPHHGPAFATLGDALAVKGEHEGAVAAFQRGVTLRPKDAGLHIKLGVALCELSRFDEAEAAFRRAIALDGGLTRARFNLAVALAGQQRPVEAEQAYREVIARDPAYRGVWLNLGNATDQKKHDAAATAYRRGLGADPDHPGLHSGLGAALYRLGRLEDAVLHYRRAIAVEPDNFAPRRLLAMVLHELGEREEAVRIYRQVSARDPSDHVILNNLGACLFELGQVDDAIACAELALALKPDYAAAHTNLGIIFEAQNLVEAAVAAHRRAIDLEPNYAKGHANLAVALRNAGEIDAALVASRRAIALDPEQPLAHYNHAHFLLMNGEFEEGFEEYQWRRKTRMLSEGDPVFDEPEWQGEPLAGRTLLLFAEYGLGDAINFVRYVPMLAGRGGRIILQVQPALVSLLRPMLPDVAVFARGEPLPPFDLQLPLLSLPRIFRTTVETIPSAVSYLQADALKLARWRVALAGVSALKVGVVWAGNARHKGDRQRSLPADAVLPRLVTPGVQLYSLQKEPRPEDAPVLRRLGADVVDLAPTLGDFADTAAAVCALDLVIAVDTSVAHLAGALGRPVWMLCPYALDWRWLRDRADTPWYPTMRLFRQDRPQAWEGVLTRMSDELARVARGERDLLLPAAAK
;
A
#
# COMPACT_ATOMS: atom_id res chain seq x y z
N MET A 1 -5.23 -64.78 38.70
CA MET A 1 -6.12 -63.67 39.08
C MET A 1 -5.51 -62.31 38.76
N LEU A 2 -4.45 -61.82 39.43
CA LEU A 2 -3.91 -60.48 39.13
C LEU A 2 -3.40 -60.36 37.68
N LEU A 3 -2.63 -61.34 37.20
CA LEU A 3 -2.14 -61.36 35.81
C LEU A 3 -3.30 -61.37 34.80
N ASP A 4 -4.39 -62.08 35.11
CA ASP A 4 -5.59 -62.10 34.29
C ASP A 4 -6.29 -60.74 34.32
N ALA A 5 -6.39 -60.11 35.50
CA ALA A 5 -6.95 -58.75 35.64
C ALA A 5 -6.16 -57.72 34.81
N VAL A 6 -4.82 -57.81 34.83
CA VAL A 6 -3.94 -56.97 33.98
C VAL A 6 -4.18 -57.26 32.50
N ALA A 7 -4.33 -58.53 32.11
CA ALA A 7 -4.62 -58.91 30.72
C ALA A 7 -6.00 -58.43 30.24
N HIS A 8 -7.02 -58.50 31.11
CA HIS A 8 -8.35 -57.96 30.85
C HIS A 8 -8.29 -56.44 30.67
N TYR A 9 -7.60 -55.73 31.57
CA TYR A 9 -7.43 -54.28 31.48
C TYR A 9 -6.69 -53.89 30.19
N GLY A 10 -5.58 -54.58 29.87
CA GLY A 10 -4.81 -54.36 28.64
C GLY A 10 -5.61 -54.61 27.35
N ALA A 11 -6.68 -55.39 27.43
CA ALA A 11 -7.58 -55.66 26.31
C ALA A 11 -8.86 -54.77 26.33
N GLY A 12 -8.88 -53.70 27.14
CA GLY A 12 -9.99 -52.75 27.22
C GLY A 12 -11.20 -53.24 28.03
N ARG A 13 -11.10 -54.42 28.67
CA ARG A 13 -12.16 -55.03 29.48
C ARG A 13 -12.04 -54.57 30.94
N ALA A 14 -12.28 -53.28 31.16
CA ALA A 14 -12.09 -52.62 32.46
C ALA A 14 -13.02 -53.15 33.55
N THR A 15 -14.25 -53.54 33.19
CA THR A 15 -15.23 -54.12 34.12
C THR A 15 -14.76 -55.49 34.62
N GLU A 16 -14.33 -56.36 33.71
CA GLU A 16 -13.85 -57.71 34.03
C GLU A 16 -12.53 -57.66 34.81
N ALA A 17 -11.64 -56.73 34.48
CA ALA A 17 -10.44 -56.46 35.27
C ALA A 17 -10.80 -55.97 36.68
N GLY A 18 -11.81 -55.12 36.80
CA GLY A 18 -12.31 -54.59 38.08
C GLY A 18 -12.89 -55.69 38.97
N THR A 19 -13.70 -56.60 38.40
CA THR A 19 -14.25 -57.75 39.12
C THR A 19 -13.13 -58.64 39.68
N LEU A 20 -12.14 -58.98 38.85
CA LEU A 20 -11.00 -59.80 39.29
C LEU A 20 -10.15 -59.11 40.36
N CYS A 21 -10.00 -57.78 40.29
CA CYS A 21 -9.35 -57.02 41.37
C CYS A 21 -10.18 -57.02 42.66
N GLY A 22 -11.52 -56.89 42.55
CA GLY A 22 -12.44 -56.98 43.69
C GLY A 22 -12.39 -58.34 44.39
N ASP A 23 -12.31 -59.44 43.64
CA ASP A 23 -12.18 -60.79 44.20
C ASP A 23 -10.85 -60.97 44.95
N ILE A 24 -9.75 -60.42 44.41
CA ILE A 24 -8.45 -60.40 45.10
C ILE A 24 -8.54 -59.59 46.39
N LEU A 25 -9.13 -58.39 46.35
CA LEU A 25 -9.24 -57.50 47.51
C LEU A 25 -10.22 -58.01 48.58
N THR A 26 -11.18 -58.86 48.20
CA THR A 26 -12.05 -59.55 49.16
C THR A 26 -11.27 -60.58 49.97
N SER A 27 -10.27 -61.23 49.36
CA SER A 27 -9.43 -62.24 49.99
C SER A 27 -8.18 -61.65 50.68
N ASP A 28 -7.67 -60.54 50.15
CA ASP A 28 -6.51 -59.79 50.64
C ASP A 28 -6.73 -58.28 50.44
N PRO A 29 -7.34 -57.58 51.41
CA PRO A 29 -7.69 -56.16 51.29
C PRO A 29 -6.50 -55.21 51.10
N ASP A 30 -5.29 -55.64 51.48
CA ASP A 30 -4.07 -54.83 51.40
C ASP A 30 -3.17 -55.24 50.22
N HIS A 31 -3.70 -56.00 49.27
CA HIS A 31 -2.98 -56.40 48.06
C HIS A 31 -2.68 -55.20 47.14
N ILE A 32 -1.53 -54.54 47.35
CA ILE A 32 -1.13 -53.28 46.70
C ILE A 32 -1.30 -53.26 45.16
N PRO A 33 -0.85 -54.28 44.39
CA PRO A 33 -1.04 -54.25 42.94
C PRO A 33 -2.51 -54.27 42.49
N ALA A 34 -3.40 -54.90 43.27
CA ALA A 34 -4.83 -54.94 42.97
C ALA A 34 -5.50 -53.62 43.36
N LEU A 35 -5.12 -53.03 44.49
CA LEU A 35 -5.55 -51.67 44.88
C LEU A 35 -5.15 -50.63 43.82
N HIS A 36 -3.91 -50.70 43.33
CA HIS A 36 -3.41 -49.78 42.31
C HIS A 36 -4.13 -49.98 40.98
N LEU A 37 -4.32 -51.22 40.51
CA LEU A 37 -5.06 -51.48 39.28
C LEU A 37 -6.53 -51.05 39.40
N SER A 38 -7.19 -51.26 40.54
CA SER A 38 -8.53 -50.75 40.82
C SER A 38 -8.58 -49.21 40.78
N ALA A 39 -7.57 -48.53 41.32
CA ALA A 39 -7.47 -47.06 41.24
C ALA A 39 -7.36 -46.58 39.79
N VAL A 40 -6.51 -47.23 38.97
CA VAL A 40 -6.39 -46.93 37.53
C VAL A 40 -7.73 -47.14 36.82
N ILE A 41 -8.42 -48.25 37.08
CA ILE A 41 -9.74 -48.55 36.51
C ILE A 41 -10.77 -47.49 36.91
N ALA A 42 -10.77 -47.05 38.17
CA ALA A 42 -11.67 -46.01 38.66
C ALA A 42 -11.44 -44.68 37.92
N PHE A 43 -10.18 -44.26 37.71
CA PHE A 43 -9.88 -43.03 36.96
C PHE A 43 -10.33 -43.10 35.50
N VAL A 44 -10.11 -44.22 34.80
CA VAL A 44 -10.52 -44.36 33.39
C VAL A 44 -12.04 -44.57 33.21
N THR A 45 -12.77 -44.89 34.29
CA THR A 45 -14.23 -45.05 34.30
C THR A 45 -14.95 -43.84 34.93
N ASP A 46 -14.29 -42.68 35.00
CA ASP A 46 -14.81 -41.41 35.54
C ASP A 46 -15.25 -41.46 37.02
N ARG A 47 -14.66 -42.38 37.80
CA ARG A 47 -14.88 -42.54 39.24
C ARG A 47 -13.69 -41.99 40.04
N ALA A 48 -13.37 -40.71 39.81
CA ALA A 48 -12.17 -40.08 40.35
C ALA A 48 -12.08 -40.08 41.89
N ALA A 49 -13.22 -39.92 42.59
CA ALA A 49 -13.24 -39.94 44.06
C ALA A 49 -12.85 -41.30 44.63
N GLU A 50 -13.36 -42.37 44.04
CA GLU A 50 -13.02 -43.75 44.40
C GLU A 50 -11.56 -44.05 44.06
N GLY A 51 -11.10 -43.64 42.88
CA GLY A 51 -9.70 -43.77 42.47
C GLY A 51 -8.73 -43.10 43.43
N ALA A 52 -9.06 -41.90 43.93
CA ALA A 52 -8.25 -41.18 44.90
C ALA A 52 -8.19 -41.91 46.26
N VAL A 53 -9.31 -42.47 46.74
CA VAL A 53 -9.34 -43.26 47.98
C VAL A 53 -8.46 -44.50 47.86
N LEU A 54 -8.58 -45.24 46.75
CA LEU A 54 -7.77 -46.43 46.49
C LEU A 54 -6.28 -46.10 46.37
N LEU A 55 -5.93 -45.00 45.69
CA LEU A 55 -4.55 -44.57 45.54
C LEU A 55 -3.94 -44.06 46.86
N ASN A 56 -4.72 -43.37 47.70
CA ASN A 56 -4.30 -43.02 49.06
C ASN A 56 -4.07 -44.28 49.91
N ARG A 57 -4.91 -45.31 49.77
CA ARG A 57 -4.70 -46.59 50.46
C ARG A 57 -3.39 -47.23 50.00
N VAL A 58 -3.09 -47.23 48.69
CA VAL A 58 -1.80 -47.69 48.15
C VAL A 58 -0.63 -46.95 48.80
N PHE A 59 -0.65 -45.61 48.85
CA PHE A 59 0.44 -44.85 49.48
C PHE A 59 0.54 -45.03 51.00
N SER A 60 -0.57 -45.35 51.69
CA SER A 60 -0.54 -45.67 53.12
C SER A 60 0.15 -47.00 53.42
N LEU A 61 0.10 -47.94 52.47
CA LEU A 61 0.71 -49.27 52.58
C LEU A 61 2.14 -49.29 52.02
N ASP A 62 2.38 -48.56 50.93
CA ASP A 62 3.71 -48.35 50.34
C ASP A 62 3.88 -46.88 49.88
N PRO A 63 4.50 -46.02 50.72
CA PRO A 63 4.80 -44.64 50.38
C PRO A 63 5.78 -44.45 49.21
N HIS A 64 6.42 -45.53 48.74
CA HIS A 64 7.42 -45.52 47.67
C HIS A 64 6.96 -46.32 46.45
N HIS A 65 5.66 -46.57 46.30
CA HIS A 65 5.10 -47.26 45.13
C HIS A 65 5.21 -46.40 43.86
N GLY A 66 6.34 -46.54 43.14
CA GLY A 66 6.67 -45.78 41.95
C GLY A 66 5.57 -45.74 40.86
N PRO A 67 4.91 -46.86 40.50
CA PRO A 67 3.80 -46.86 39.55
C PRO A 67 2.60 -45.98 39.96
N ALA A 68 2.27 -45.88 41.25
CA ALA A 68 1.14 -45.06 41.71
C ALA A 68 1.37 -43.56 41.52
N PHE A 69 2.62 -43.10 41.61
CA PHE A 69 2.95 -41.69 41.34
C PHE A 69 2.69 -41.29 39.89
N ALA A 70 2.84 -42.22 38.93
CA ALA A 70 2.44 -41.98 37.54
C ALA A 70 0.94 -41.75 37.42
N THR A 71 0.14 -42.63 38.05
CA THR A 71 -1.33 -42.55 38.07
C THR A 71 -1.82 -41.29 38.78
N LEU A 72 -1.20 -40.91 39.90
CA LEU A 72 -1.52 -39.67 40.61
C LEU A 72 -1.27 -38.45 39.72
N GLY A 73 -0.10 -38.38 39.09
CA GLY A 73 0.24 -37.26 38.21
C GLY A 73 -0.70 -37.14 37.01
N ASP A 74 -1.09 -38.26 36.40
CA ASP A 74 -2.07 -38.26 35.30
C ASP A 74 -3.44 -37.73 35.75
N ALA A 75 -3.92 -38.20 36.91
CA ALA A 75 -5.21 -37.75 37.46
C ALA A 75 -5.20 -36.24 37.79
N LEU A 76 -4.10 -35.73 38.36
CA LEU A 76 -3.93 -34.30 38.66
C LEU A 76 -3.84 -33.46 37.39
N ALA A 77 -3.12 -33.94 36.37
CA ALA A 77 -3.00 -33.24 35.09
C ALA A 77 -4.35 -33.10 34.38
N VAL A 78 -5.18 -34.16 34.37
CA VAL A 78 -6.54 -34.12 33.81
C VAL A 78 -7.43 -33.11 34.54
N LYS A 79 -7.23 -32.94 35.85
CA LYS A 79 -7.95 -31.94 36.67
C LYS A 79 -7.42 -30.50 36.49
N GLY A 80 -6.32 -30.30 35.78
CA GLY A 80 -5.65 -29.00 35.63
C GLY A 80 -4.77 -28.61 36.82
N GLU A 81 -4.52 -29.51 37.78
CA GLU A 81 -3.64 -29.27 38.93
C GLU A 81 -2.18 -29.53 38.55
N HIS A 82 -1.64 -28.73 37.63
CA HIS A 82 -0.35 -28.97 36.99
C HIS A 82 0.86 -28.98 37.95
N GLU A 83 0.87 -28.13 38.98
CA GLU A 83 1.91 -28.17 40.03
C GLU A 83 1.89 -29.48 40.83
N GLY A 84 0.69 -29.96 41.18
CA GLY A 84 0.52 -31.26 41.83
C GLY A 84 0.97 -32.41 40.93
N ALA A 85 0.65 -32.34 39.64
CA ALA A 85 1.08 -33.32 38.65
C ALA A 85 2.61 -33.36 38.51
N VAL A 86 3.27 -32.19 38.46
CA VAL A 86 4.73 -32.08 38.44
C VAL A 86 5.33 -32.73 39.69
N ALA A 87 4.84 -32.42 40.88
CA ALA A 87 5.34 -33.00 42.14
C ALA A 87 5.21 -34.54 42.15
N ALA A 88 4.06 -35.06 41.71
CA ALA A 88 3.84 -36.50 41.59
C ALA A 88 4.79 -37.16 40.58
N PHE A 89 4.94 -36.59 39.37
CA PHE A 89 5.84 -37.12 38.35
C PHE A 89 7.32 -37.02 38.77
N GLN A 90 7.75 -35.94 39.42
CA GLN A 90 9.11 -35.81 39.96
C GLN A 90 9.42 -36.91 40.99
N ARG A 91 8.46 -37.22 41.87
CA ARG A 91 8.59 -38.32 42.82
C ARG A 91 8.66 -39.67 42.12
N GLY A 92 7.82 -39.89 41.10
CA GLY A 92 7.86 -41.08 40.25
C GLY A 92 9.20 -41.25 39.54
N VAL A 93 9.75 -40.19 38.94
CA VAL A 93 11.06 -40.18 38.27
C VAL A 93 12.20 -40.47 39.25
N THR A 94 12.12 -39.97 40.49
CA THR A 94 13.13 -40.25 41.53
C THR A 94 13.18 -41.74 41.88
N LEU A 95 12.01 -42.39 41.97
CA LEU A 95 11.89 -43.81 42.28
C LEU A 95 12.18 -44.71 41.07
N ARG A 96 11.91 -44.22 39.86
CA ARG A 96 12.07 -44.95 38.59
C ARG A 96 12.85 -44.12 37.56
N PRO A 97 14.15 -43.86 37.77
CA PRO A 97 14.92 -42.91 36.95
C PRO A 97 15.17 -43.37 35.51
N LYS A 98 14.95 -44.65 35.20
CA LYS A 98 15.08 -45.25 33.87
C LYS A 98 13.75 -45.32 33.09
N ASP A 99 12.66 -44.80 33.65
CA ASP A 99 11.36 -44.79 32.99
C ASP A 99 11.20 -43.57 32.08
N ALA A 100 11.46 -43.74 30.79
CA ALA A 100 11.37 -42.65 29.80
C ALA A 100 9.96 -42.06 29.69
N GLY A 101 8.91 -42.86 29.92
CA GLY A 101 7.52 -42.42 29.88
C GLY A 101 7.19 -41.41 30.98
N LEU A 102 7.71 -41.63 32.19
CA LEU A 102 7.59 -40.68 33.31
C LEU A 102 8.30 -39.36 33.04
N HIS A 103 9.49 -39.39 32.43
CA HIS A 103 10.21 -38.16 32.03
C HIS A 103 9.43 -37.35 30.99
N ILE A 104 8.75 -38.00 30.02
CA ILE A 104 7.86 -37.29 29.08
C ILE A 104 6.69 -36.63 29.82
N LYS A 105 6.01 -37.37 30.70
CA LYS A 105 4.86 -36.85 31.45
C LYS A 105 5.24 -35.66 32.34
N LEU A 106 6.39 -35.74 33.01
CA LEU A 106 6.97 -34.64 33.75
C LEU A 106 7.23 -33.42 32.85
N GLY A 107 7.89 -33.62 31.71
CA GLY A 107 8.19 -32.53 30.78
C GLY A 107 6.93 -31.85 30.23
N VAL A 108 5.88 -32.61 29.92
CA VAL A 108 4.60 -32.04 29.46
C VAL A 108 3.95 -31.20 30.55
N ALA A 109 3.86 -31.71 31.79
CA ALA A 109 3.30 -30.95 32.91
C ALA A 109 4.10 -29.66 33.21
N LEU A 110 5.42 -29.68 33.02
CA LEU A 110 6.28 -28.50 33.14
C LEU A 110 6.02 -27.48 32.02
N CYS A 111 5.74 -27.91 30.78
CA CYS A 111 5.35 -27.01 29.69
C CYS A 111 4.03 -26.28 30.00
N GLU A 112 3.03 -26.94 30.60
CA GLU A 112 1.76 -26.30 31.01
C GLU A 112 1.99 -25.17 32.03
N LEU A 113 3.06 -25.28 32.84
CA LEU A 113 3.49 -24.26 33.79
C LEU A 113 4.46 -23.24 33.20
N SER A 114 4.73 -23.28 31.88
CA SER A 114 5.76 -22.47 31.21
C SER A 114 7.19 -22.63 31.79
N ARG A 115 7.47 -23.74 32.48
CA ARG A 115 8.79 -24.08 33.05
C ARG A 115 9.64 -24.80 32.00
N PHE A 116 9.90 -24.11 30.89
CA PHE A 116 10.44 -24.73 29.67
C PHE A 116 11.88 -25.27 29.81
N ASP A 117 12.70 -24.70 30.69
CA ASP A 117 14.08 -25.18 30.93
C ASP A 117 14.08 -26.57 31.60
N GLU A 118 13.21 -26.74 32.61
CA GLU A 118 13.04 -28.02 33.29
C GLU A 118 12.37 -29.05 32.37
N ALA A 119 11.41 -28.61 31.55
CA ALA A 119 10.77 -29.46 30.55
C ALA A 119 11.79 -29.98 29.52
N GLU A 120 12.68 -29.12 29.01
CA GLU A 120 13.77 -29.49 28.12
C GLU A 120 14.67 -30.57 28.76
N ALA A 121 15.06 -30.39 30.02
CA ALA A 121 15.89 -31.36 30.74
C ALA A 121 15.18 -32.73 30.84
N ALA A 122 13.89 -32.74 31.17
CA ALA A 122 13.07 -33.94 31.24
C ALA A 122 12.95 -34.64 29.87
N PHE A 123 12.69 -33.91 28.78
CA PHE A 123 12.60 -34.51 27.44
C PHE A 123 13.93 -35.04 26.94
N ARG A 124 15.04 -34.31 27.16
CA ARG A 124 16.39 -34.81 26.83
C ARG A 124 16.71 -36.08 27.59
N ARG A 125 16.29 -36.19 28.85
CA ARG A 125 16.46 -37.41 29.65
C ARG A 125 15.62 -38.57 29.10
N ALA A 126 14.36 -38.34 28.73
CA ALA A 126 13.52 -39.35 28.07
C ALA A 126 14.16 -39.87 26.78
N ILE A 127 14.67 -38.95 25.94
CA ILE A 127 15.35 -39.26 24.68
C ILE A 127 16.66 -40.05 24.89
N ALA A 128 17.40 -39.75 25.95
CA ALA A 128 18.64 -40.47 26.29
C ALA A 128 18.36 -41.90 26.78
N LEU A 129 17.20 -42.14 27.39
CA LEU A 129 16.76 -43.47 27.82
C LEU A 129 16.20 -44.30 26.66
N ASP A 130 15.46 -43.66 25.75
CA ASP A 130 14.95 -44.26 24.54
C ASP A 130 14.94 -43.25 23.38
N GLY A 131 15.88 -43.43 22.45
CA GLY A 131 16.07 -42.54 21.31
C GLY A 131 14.96 -42.62 20.25
N GLY A 132 14.09 -43.64 20.30
CA GLY A 132 12.98 -43.86 19.37
C GLY A 132 11.71 -43.07 19.69
N LEU A 133 11.67 -42.36 20.82
CA LEU A 133 10.48 -41.62 21.27
C LEU A 133 10.26 -40.32 20.49
N THR A 134 9.63 -40.40 19.31
CA THR A 134 9.29 -39.24 18.47
C THR A 134 8.50 -38.17 19.24
N ARG A 135 7.56 -38.59 20.10
CA ARG A 135 6.78 -37.67 20.96
C ARG A 135 7.65 -36.84 21.90
N ALA A 136 8.69 -37.43 22.50
CA ALA A 136 9.61 -36.71 23.37
C ALA A 136 10.39 -35.64 22.60
N ARG A 137 10.76 -35.93 21.35
CA ARG A 137 11.48 -34.99 20.46
C ARG A 137 10.60 -33.85 19.99
N PHE A 138 9.35 -34.14 19.65
CA PHE A 138 8.37 -33.11 19.34
C PHE A 138 8.15 -32.17 20.54
N ASN A 139 7.96 -32.72 21.73
CA ASN A 139 7.76 -31.89 22.92
C ASN A 139 9.03 -31.12 23.33
N LEU A 140 10.23 -31.69 23.08
CA LEU A 140 11.48 -30.94 23.21
C LEU A 140 11.51 -29.72 22.27
N ALA A 141 11.11 -29.90 21.02
CA ALA A 141 11.04 -28.79 20.06
C ALA A 141 10.05 -27.71 20.51
N VAL A 142 8.90 -28.10 21.08
CA VAL A 142 7.92 -27.17 21.68
C VAL A 142 8.53 -26.42 22.88
N ALA A 143 9.25 -27.10 23.77
CA ALA A 143 9.92 -26.45 24.90
C ALA A 143 10.99 -25.44 24.44
N LEU A 144 11.78 -25.79 23.42
CA LEU A 144 12.76 -24.87 22.81
C LEU A 144 12.09 -23.64 22.19
N ALA A 145 10.93 -23.81 21.55
CA ALA A 145 10.14 -22.70 21.03
C ALA A 145 9.63 -21.79 22.17
N GLY A 146 9.15 -22.37 23.28
CA GLY A 146 8.72 -21.65 24.48
C GLY A 146 9.83 -20.82 25.14
N GLN A 147 11.09 -21.27 25.04
CA GLN A 147 12.28 -20.53 25.48
C GLN A 147 12.73 -19.44 24.48
N GLN A 148 11.96 -19.18 23.41
CA GLN A 148 12.32 -18.23 22.35
C GLN A 148 13.65 -18.58 21.65
N ARG A 149 13.93 -19.88 21.45
CA ARG A 149 15.09 -20.39 20.69
C ARG A 149 14.63 -20.93 19.32
N PRO A 150 14.18 -20.06 18.38
CA PRO A 150 13.49 -20.48 17.16
C PRO A 150 14.34 -21.33 16.23
N VAL A 151 15.65 -21.05 16.13
CA VAL A 151 16.57 -21.81 15.27
C VAL A 151 16.70 -23.26 15.75
N GLU A 152 16.82 -23.47 17.05
CA GLU A 152 16.94 -24.81 17.64
C GLU A 152 15.61 -25.56 17.60
N ALA A 153 14.49 -24.86 17.83
CA ALA A 153 13.15 -25.43 17.69
C ALA A 153 12.88 -25.87 16.23
N GLU A 154 13.20 -25.04 15.25
CA GLU A 154 13.07 -25.33 13.81
C GLU A 154 13.87 -26.60 13.44
N GLN A 155 15.11 -26.71 13.93
CA GLN A 155 15.95 -27.90 13.74
C GLN A 155 15.34 -29.14 14.40
N ALA A 156 14.89 -29.03 15.65
CA ALA A 156 14.28 -30.13 16.38
C ALA A 156 12.97 -30.62 15.71
N TYR A 157 12.14 -29.71 15.16
CA TYR A 157 10.96 -30.10 14.37
C TYR A 157 11.33 -30.83 13.08
N ARG A 158 12.41 -30.43 12.39
CA ARG A 158 12.90 -31.17 11.21
C ARG A 158 13.38 -32.57 11.56
N GLU A 159 14.02 -32.76 12.71
CA GLU A 159 14.42 -34.09 13.18
C GLU A 159 13.23 -35.00 13.52
N VAL A 160 12.11 -34.42 13.96
CA VAL A 160 10.84 -35.16 14.14
C VAL A 160 10.32 -35.61 12.78
N ILE A 161 10.24 -34.70 11.80
CA ILE A 161 9.78 -34.98 10.43
C ILE A 161 10.66 -36.02 9.73
N ALA A 162 11.98 -35.95 9.90
CA ALA A 162 12.91 -36.89 9.29
C ALA A 162 12.71 -38.33 9.79
N ARG A 163 12.18 -38.49 11.00
CA ARG A 163 11.84 -39.80 11.59
C ARG A 163 10.43 -40.24 11.22
N ASP A 164 9.47 -39.33 11.35
CA ASP A 164 8.07 -39.58 11.10
C ASP A 164 7.43 -38.38 10.37
N PRO A 165 7.37 -38.42 9.02
CA PRO A 165 6.76 -37.37 8.22
C PRO A 165 5.25 -37.20 8.46
N ALA A 166 4.59 -38.23 9.03
CA ALA A 166 3.16 -38.24 9.31
C ALA A 166 2.84 -37.77 10.75
N TYR A 167 3.85 -37.41 11.54
CA TYR A 167 3.65 -36.98 12.93
C TYR A 167 2.78 -35.72 13.00
N ARG A 168 1.57 -35.86 13.55
CA ARG A 168 0.57 -34.79 13.58
C ARG A 168 1.07 -33.61 14.44
N GLY A 169 0.71 -32.38 14.03
CA GLY A 169 1.06 -31.15 14.75
C GLY A 169 2.48 -30.62 14.48
N VAL A 170 3.41 -31.41 13.94
CA VAL A 170 4.79 -30.95 13.67
C VAL A 170 4.85 -29.85 12.60
N TRP A 171 4.02 -29.97 11.55
CA TRP A 171 4.03 -29.05 10.41
C TRP A 171 3.53 -27.65 10.77
N LEU A 172 2.50 -27.56 11.63
CA LEU A 172 1.99 -26.28 12.15
C LEU A 172 3.07 -25.58 12.97
N ASN A 173 3.69 -26.32 13.89
CA ASN A 173 4.72 -25.76 14.77
C ASN A 173 6.00 -25.40 14.02
N LEU A 174 6.41 -26.18 13.01
CA LEU A 174 7.54 -25.84 12.13
C LEU A 174 7.26 -24.53 11.38
N GLY A 175 6.06 -24.38 10.79
CA GLY A 175 5.68 -23.14 10.11
C GLY A 175 5.74 -21.93 11.04
N ASN A 176 5.26 -22.08 12.28
CA ASN A 176 5.28 -21.02 13.30
C ASN A 176 6.70 -20.69 13.80
N ALA A 177 7.57 -21.70 13.93
CA ALA A 177 8.94 -21.54 14.41
C ALA A 177 9.92 -21.07 13.34
N THR A 178 9.53 -21.15 12.06
CA THR A 178 10.35 -20.67 10.94
C THR A 178 10.58 -19.17 11.08
N ASP A 179 11.84 -18.75 10.87
CA ASP A 179 12.23 -17.34 10.85
C ASP A 179 11.21 -16.47 10.10
N GLN A 180 10.80 -15.37 10.72
CA GLN A 180 9.84 -14.42 10.17
C GLN A 180 10.30 -13.81 8.84
N LYS A 181 11.55 -13.98 8.40
CA LYS A 181 11.98 -13.56 7.04
C LYS A 181 11.88 -14.67 6.00
N LYS A 182 11.61 -15.92 6.39
CA LYS A 182 11.59 -17.11 5.52
C LYS A 182 10.16 -17.56 5.22
N HIS A 183 9.34 -16.66 4.68
CA HIS A 183 7.92 -16.90 4.42
C HIS A 183 7.65 -18.09 3.48
N ASP A 184 8.50 -18.30 2.47
CA ASP A 184 8.37 -19.45 1.55
C ASP A 184 8.55 -20.80 2.25
N ALA A 185 9.48 -20.86 3.20
CA ALA A 185 9.72 -22.07 3.99
C ALA A 185 8.54 -22.36 4.93
N ALA A 186 8.00 -21.32 5.59
CA ALA A 186 6.80 -21.44 6.42
C ALA A 186 5.60 -21.91 5.58
N ALA A 187 5.35 -21.28 4.43
CA ALA A 187 4.29 -21.67 3.51
C ALA A 187 4.43 -23.13 3.04
N THR A 188 5.66 -23.58 2.78
CA THR A 188 5.93 -24.99 2.41
C THR A 188 5.61 -25.95 3.55
N ALA A 189 5.99 -25.62 4.78
CA ALA A 189 5.66 -26.43 5.96
C ALA A 189 4.14 -26.55 6.16
N TYR A 190 3.40 -25.44 6.07
CA TYR A 190 1.94 -25.48 6.20
C TYR A 190 1.26 -26.29 5.08
N ARG A 191 1.70 -26.15 3.81
CA ARG A 191 1.19 -26.96 2.69
C ARG A 191 1.43 -28.45 2.90
N ARG A 192 2.59 -28.83 3.44
CA ARG A 192 2.88 -30.24 3.78
C ARG A 192 1.96 -30.75 4.88
N GLY A 193 1.71 -29.94 5.91
CA GLY A 193 0.74 -30.24 6.95
C GLY A 193 -0.67 -30.48 6.37
N LEU A 194 -1.12 -29.61 5.47
CA LEU A 194 -2.43 -29.72 4.82
C LEU A 194 -2.54 -30.96 3.91
N GLY A 195 -1.42 -31.49 3.41
CA GLY A 195 -1.41 -32.76 2.70
C GLY A 195 -1.77 -33.96 3.60
N ALA A 196 -1.48 -33.86 4.91
CA ALA A 196 -1.81 -34.89 5.89
C ALA A 196 -3.15 -34.64 6.61
N ASP A 197 -3.53 -33.38 6.77
CA ASP A 197 -4.80 -32.95 7.37
C ASP A 197 -5.40 -31.76 6.58
N PRO A 198 -6.17 -32.04 5.52
CA PRO A 198 -6.69 -31.00 4.61
C PRO A 198 -7.65 -30.00 5.26
N ASP A 199 -8.23 -30.33 6.40
CA ASP A 199 -9.24 -29.51 7.08
C ASP A 199 -8.72 -28.95 8.41
N HIS A 200 -7.41 -28.78 8.56
CA HIS A 200 -6.85 -28.19 9.77
C HIS A 200 -6.94 -26.65 9.75
N PRO A 201 -7.69 -26.00 10.66
CA PRO A 201 -7.94 -24.55 10.60
C PRO A 201 -6.67 -23.72 10.89
N GLY A 202 -5.85 -24.16 11.84
CA GLY A 202 -4.56 -23.53 12.15
C GLY A 202 -3.56 -23.54 10.99
N LEU A 203 -3.47 -24.63 10.21
CA LEU A 203 -2.58 -24.73 9.06
C LEU A 203 -3.04 -23.81 7.92
N HIS A 204 -4.35 -23.72 7.67
CA HIS A 204 -4.90 -22.76 6.73
C HIS A 204 -4.64 -21.31 7.15
N SER A 205 -4.85 -20.98 8.42
CA SER A 205 -4.59 -19.63 8.94
C SER A 205 -3.11 -19.24 8.83
N GLY A 206 -2.21 -20.15 9.20
CA GLY A 206 -0.76 -19.96 9.07
C GLY A 206 -0.31 -19.82 7.63
N LEU A 207 -0.83 -20.66 6.72
CA LEU A 207 -0.54 -20.56 5.28
C LEU A 207 -1.04 -19.23 4.70
N GLY A 208 -2.25 -18.80 5.06
CA GLY A 208 -2.78 -17.49 4.67
C GLY A 208 -1.86 -16.34 5.10
N ALA A 209 -1.36 -16.38 6.34
CA ALA A 209 -0.45 -15.37 6.86
C ALA A 209 0.91 -15.38 6.15
N ALA A 210 1.46 -16.56 5.83
CA ALA A 210 2.71 -16.66 5.07
C ALA A 210 2.55 -16.14 3.63
N LEU A 211 1.44 -16.48 2.96
CA LEU A 211 1.14 -16.01 1.60
C LEU A 211 0.91 -14.51 1.54
N TYR A 212 0.24 -13.94 2.55
CA TYR A 212 0.09 -12.49 2.69
C TYR A 212 1.45 -11.79 2.69
N ARG A 213 2.40 -12.26 3.51
CA ARG A 213 3.76 -11.68 3.58
C ARG A 213 4.59 -11.91 2.31
N LEU A 214 4.21 -12.86 1.46
CA LEU A 214 4.78 -13.09 0.13
C LEU A 214 4.10 -12.24 -0.96
N GLY A 215 3.11 -11.40 -0.61
CA GLY A 215 2.33 -10.61 -1.58
C GLY A 215 1.33 -11.44 -2.41
N ARG A 216 1.09 -12.71 -2.06
CA ARG A 216 0.13 -13.60 -2.72
C ARG A 216 -1.24 -13.47 -2.07
N LEU A 217 -1.85 -12.30 -2.24
CA LEU A 217 -3.03 -11.87 -1.49
C LEU A 217 -4.26 -12.74 -1.79
N GLU A 218 -4.50 -13.10 -3.06
CA GLU A 218 -5.65 -13.92 -3.47
C GLU A 218 -5.57 -15.34 -2.89
N ASP A 219 -4.38 -15.92 -2.86
CA ASP A 219 -4.16 -17.24 -2.23
C ASP A 219 -4.34 -17.16 -0.72
N ALA A 220 -3.95 -16.06 -0.09
CA ALA A 220 -4.17 -15.84 1.34
C ALA A 220 -5.68 -15.81 1.66
N VAL A 221 -6.48 -15.11 0.86
CA VAL A 221 -7.95 -15.06 0.99
C VAL A 221 -8.55 -16.47 0.95
N LEU A 222 -8.13 -17.31 0.00
CA LEU A 222 -8.62 -18.69 -0.12
C LEU A 222 -8.41 -19.48 1.17
N HIS A 223 -7.21 -19.41 1.75
CA HIS A 223 -6.90 -20.15 2.97
C HIS A 223 -7.57 -19.58 4.21
N TYR A 224 -7.69 -18.26 4.36
CA TYR A 224 -8.47 -17.71 5.47
C TYR A 224 -9.94 -18.10 5.40
N ARG A 225 -10.55 -18.10 4.19
CA ARG A 225 -11.92 -18.60 4.01
C ARG A 225 -12.06 -20.07 4.39
N ARG A 226 -11.07 -20.91 4.06
CA ARG A 226 -11.09 -22.33 4.46
C ARG A 226 -10.96 -22.50 5.97
N ALA A 227 -10.08 -21.74 6.63
CA ALA A 227 -9.97 -21.74 8.09
C ALA A 227 -11.30 -21.36 8.77
N ILE A 228 -11.99 -20.34 8.25
CA ILE A 228 -13.30 -19.90 8.75
C ILE A 228 -14.38 -20.97 8.52
N ALA A 229 -14.36 -21.66 7.39
CA ALA A 229 -15.34 -22.71 7.09
C ALA A 229 -15.20 -23.93 8.00
N VAL A 230 -13.96 -24.27 8.38
CA VAL A 230 -13.67 -25.38 9.30
C VAL A 230 -14.00 -25.01 10.75
N GLU A 231 -13.63 -23.80 11.18
CA GLU A 231 -13.84 -23.33 12.55
C GLU A 231 -14.59 -21.99 12.57
N PRO A 232 -15.92 -22.00 12.42
CA PRO A 232 -16.71 -20.77 12.29
C PRO A 232 -16.67 -19.88 13.53
N ASP A 233 -16.38 -20.39 14.72
CA ASP A 233 -16.37 -19.57 15.95
C ASP A 233 -15.03 -18.87 16.19
N ASN A 234 -14.00 -19.20 15.40
CA ASN A 234 -12.69 -18.55 15.49
C ASN A 234 -12.66 -17.26 14.64
N PHE A 235 -12.51 -16.12 15.31
CA PHE A 235 -12.52 -14.79 14.66
C PHE A 235 -11.14 -14.32 14.19
N ALA A 236 -10.04 -14.96 14.60
CA ALA A 236 -8.70 -14.53 14.20
C ALA A 236 -8.49 -14.56 12.67
N PRO A 237 -8.91 -15.61 11.93
CA PRO A 237 -8.80 -15.61 10.47
C PRO A 237 -9.69 -14.57 9.79
N ARG A 238 -10.82 -14.17 10.41
CA ARG A 238 -11.69 -13.11 9.87
C ARG A 238 -11.03 -11.74 9.93
N ARG A 239 -10.32 -11.44 11.01
CA ARG A 239 -9.53 -10.19 11.16
C ARG A 239 -8.54 -10.04 10.02
N LEU A 240 -7.77 -11.11 9.76
CA LEU A 240 -6.78 -11.14 8.69
C LEU A 240 -7.44 -11.11 7.30
N LEU A 241 -8.53 -11.86 7.09
CA LEU A 241 -9.28 -11.85 5.84
C LEU A 241 -9.78 -10.45 5.47
N ALA A 242 -10.39 -9.73 6.42
CA ALA A 242 -10.88 -8.37 6.18
C ALA A 242 -9.76 -7.41 5.78
N MET A 243 -8.60 -7.52 6.42
CA MET A 243 -7.41 -6.75 6.09
C MET A 243 -6.91 -7.03 4.67
N VAL A 244 -6.79 -8.30 4.28
CA VAL A 244 -6.34 -8.67 2.93
C VAL A 244 -7.36 -8.26 1.85
N LEU A 245 -8.66 -8.40 2.12
CA LEU A 245 -9.69 -7.96 1.20
C LEU A 245 -9.69 -6.44 1.00
N HIS A 246 -9.44 -5.67 2.07
CA HIS A 246 -9.28 -4.21 1.96
C HIS A 246 -8.08 -3.87 1.08
N GLU A 247 -6.94 -4.53 1.26
CA GLU A 247 -5.73 -4.31 0.44
C GLU A 247 -5.94 -4.70 -1.04
N LEU A 248 -6.72 -5.74 -1.32
CA LEU A 248 -7.13 -6.14 -2.67
C LEU A 248 -8.16 -5.19 -3.31
N GLY A 249 -8.77 -4.30 -2.52
CA GLY A 249 -9.81 -3.38 -2.98
C GLY A 249 -11.24 -3.96 -2.98
N GLU A 250 -11.43 -5.15 -2.41
CA GLU A 250 -12.74 -5.82 -2.20
C GLU A 250 -13.46 -5.22 -0.98
N ARG A 251 -13.72 -3.91 -1.06
CA ARG A 251 -14.09 -3.03 0.06
C ARG A 251 -15.42 -3.41 0.71
N GLU A 252 -16.43 -3.74 -0.08
CA GLU A 252 -17.76 -4.09 0.40
C GLU A 252 -17.74 -5.37 1.24
N GLU A 253 -16.91 -6.35 0.84
CA GLU A 253 -16.72 -7.57 1.62
C GLU A 253 -15.90 -7.30 2.87
N ALA A 254 -14.81 -6.53 2.76
CA ALA A 254 -13.99 -6.14 3.90
C ALA A 254 -14.83 -5.45 5.00
N VAL A 255 -15.65 -4.46 4.64
CA VAL A 255 -16.56 -3.77 5.58
C VAL A 255 -17.52 -4.75 6.26
N ARG A 256 -18.09 -5.70 5.52
CA ARG A 256 -19.00 -6.71 6.09
C ARG A 256 -18.30 -7.55 7.15
N ILE A 257 -17.09 -8.00 6.88
CA ILE A 257 -16.32 -8.83 7.82
C ILE A 257 -15.82 -7.98 9.00
N TYR A 258 -15.34 -6.76 8.76
CA TYR A 258 -14.97 -5.84 9.85
C TYR A 258 -16.14 -5.53 10.79
N ARG A 259 -17.37 -5.35 10.26
CA ARG A 259 -18.58 -5.20 11.08
C ARG A 259 -18.88 -6.46 11.92
N GLN A 260 -18.69 -7.66 11.36
CA GLN A 260 -18.85 -8.91 12.13
C GLN A 260 -17.82 -9.02 13.26
N VAL A 261 -16.55 -8.70 12.96
CA VAL A 261 -15.45 -8.76 13.93
C VAL A 261 -15.65 -7.73 15.04
N SER A 262 -15.98 -6.49 14.71
CA SER A 262 -16.22 -5.41 15.69
C SER A 262 -17.48 -5.64 16.53
N ALA A 263 -18.53 -6.27 15.98
CA ALA A 263 -19.69 -6.67 16.77
C ALA A 263 -19.35 -7.73 17.82
N ARG A 264 -18.38 -8.61 17.54
CA ARG A 264 -17.91 -9.64 18.48
C ARG A 264 -16.99 -9.05 19.55
N ASP A 265 -16.13 -8.10 19.16
CA ASP A 265 -15.19 -7.41 20.04
C ASP A 265 -15.21 -5.90 19.74
N PRO A 266 -16.11 -5.14 20.39
CA PRO A 266 -16.22 -3.70 20.20
C PRO A 266 -15.04 -2.90 20.77
N SER A 267 -14.12 -3.54 21.49
CA SER A 267 -12.96 -2.89 22.13
C SER A 267 -11.71 -2.87 21.25
N ASP A 268 -11.75 -3.56 20.10
CA ASP A 268 -10.63 -3.61 19.16
C ASP A 268 -10.55 -2.33 18.31
N HIS A 269 -9.86 -1.33 18.85
CA HIS A 269 -9.60 -0.05 18.19
C HIS A 269 -8.88 -0.19 16.83
N VAL A 270 -8.11 -1.26 16.60
CA VAL A 270 -7.42 -1.51 15.33
C VAL A 270 -8.46 -1.87 14.25
N ILE A 271 -9.39 -2.76 14.58
CA ILE A 271 -10.48 -3.14 13.67
C ILE A 271 -11.40 -1.96 13.38
N LEU A 272 -11.76 -1.15 14.38
CA LEU A 272 -12.56 0.06 14.18
C LEU A 272 -11.86 1.05 13.24
N ASN A 273 -10.56 1.27 13.44
CA ASN A 273 -9.78 2.14 12.57
C ASN A 273 -9.71 1.64 11.12
N ASN A 274 -9.51 0.34 10.91
CA ASN A 274 -9.46 -0.25 9.58
C ASN A 274 -10.84 -0.25 8.90
N LEU A 275 -11.90 -0.49 9.67
CA LEU A 275 -13.29 -0.31 9.22
C LEU A 275 -13.53 1.12 8.76
N GLY A 276 -13.12 2.12 9.56
CA GLY A 276 -13.24 3.53 9.21
C GLY A 276 -12.54 3.89 7.91
N ALA A 277 -11.30 3.44 7.72
CA ALA A 277 -10.57 3.63 6.45
C ALA A 277 -11.32 3.01 5.25
N CYS A 278 -11.81 1.79 5.39
CA CYS A 278 -12.53 1.10 4.32
C CYS A 278 -13.90 1.75 4.01
N LEU A 279 -14.61 2.25 5.03
CA LEU A 279 -15.87 2.99 4.87
C LEU A 279 -15.65 4.31 4.12
N PHE A 280 -14.56 5.01 4.44
CA PHE A 280 -14.20 6.24 3.75
C PHE A 280 -13.94 6.00 2.26
N GLU A 281 -13.23 4.92 1.90
CA GLU A 281 -13.03 4.54 0.50
C GLU A 281 -14.34 4.20 -0.25
N LEU A 282 -15.38 3.76 0.47
CA LEU A 282 -16.73 3.56 -0.07
C LEU A 282 -17.58 4.84 -0.08
N GLY A 283 -17.05 5.98 0.34
CA GLY A 283 -17.77 7.25 0.43
C GLY A 283 -18.72 7.36 1.62
N GLN A 284 -18.69 6.42 2.57
CA GLN A 284 -19.47 6.46 3.82
C GLN A 284 -18.74 7.31 4.87
N VAL A 285 -18.65 8.62 4.60
CA VAL A 285 -17.78 9.54 5.34
C VAL A 285 -18.18 9.68 6.82
N ASP A 286 -19.47 9.84 7.13
CA ASP A 286 -19.92 10.01 8.52
C ASP A 286 -19.64 8.76 9.37
N ASP A 287 -19.90 7.57 8.81
CA ASP A 287 -19.59 6.31 9.48
C ASP A 287 -18.08 6.11 9.68
N ALA A 288 -17.26 6.58 8.72
CA ALA A 288 -15.81 6.52 8.82
C ALA A 288 -15.27 7.40 9.97
N ILE A 289 -15.80 8.63 10.11
CA ILE A 289 -15.47 9.53 11.22
C ILE A 289 -15.88 8.88 12.55
N ALA A 290 -17.11 8.38 12.65
CA ALA A 290 -17.59 7.72 13.85
C ALA A 290 -16.70 6.53 14.27
N CYS A 291 -16.23 5.72 13.32
CA CYS A 291 -15.30 4.63 13.60
C CYS A 291 -13.94 5.12 14.13
N ALA A 292 -13.39 6.18 13.54
CA ALA A 292 -12.13 6.77 14.01
C ALA A 292 -12.27 7.41 15.40
N GLU A 293 -13.37 8.10 15.67
CA GLU A 293 -13.68 8.67 16.99
C GLU A 293 -13.86 7.59 18.05
N LEU A 294 -14.56 6.49 17.74
CA LEU A 294 -14.68 5.34 18.65
C LEU A 294 -13.32 4.70 18.93
N ALA A 295 -12.48 4.54 17.91
CA ALA A 295 -11.12 4.03 18.09
C ALA A 295 -10.30 4.93 19.02
N LEU A 296 -10.43 6.27 18.90
CA LEU A 296 -9.76 7.24 19.77
C LEU A 296 -10.36 7.30 21.18
N ALA A 297 -11.66 7.04 21.34
CA ALA A 297 -12.28 6.93 22.66
C ALA A 297 -11.76 5.72 23.44
N LEU A 298 -11.48 4.61 22.75
CA LEU A 298 -10.88 3.41 23.33
C LEU A 298 -9.37 3.57 23.55
N LYS A 299 -8.68 4.25 22.63
CA LYS A 299 -7.25 4.49 22.66
C LYS A 299 -6.90 5.92 22.20
N PRO A 300 -6.84 6.90 23.13
CA PRO A 300 -6.62 8.31 22.79
C PRO A 300 -5.24 8.63 22.18
N ASP A 301 -4.26 7.74 22.34
CA ASP A 301 -2.90 7.88 21.80
C ASP A 301 -2.68 7.07 20.51
N TYR A 302 -3.75 6.69 19.81
CA TYR A 302 -3.65 5.90 18.58
C TYR A 302 -3.38 6.76 17.33
N ALA A 303 -2.10 6.88 16.96
CA ALA A 303 -1.64 7.70 15.84
C ALA A 303 -2.34 7.37 14.49
N ALA A 304 -2.63 6.10 14.22
CA ALA A 304 -3.27 5.70 12.97
C ALA A 304 -4.69 6.28 12.79
N ALA A 305 -5.47 6.40 13.87
CA ALA A 305 -6.81 6.98 13.82
C ALA A 305 -6.77 8.50 13.58
N HIS A 306 -5.79 9.21 14.16
CA HIS A 306 -5.56 10.61 13.83
C HIS A 306 -5.17 10.80 12.35
N THR A 307 -4.33 9.94 11.79
CA THR A 307 -4.02 9.97 10.36
C THR A 307 -5.25 9.71 9.48
N ASN A 308 -6.11 8.76 9.86
CA ASN A 308 -7.34 8.51 9.11
C ASN A 308 -8.30 9.71 9.15
N LEU A 309 -8.46 10.37 10.31
CA LEU A 309 -9.21 11.63 10.39
C LEU A 309 -8.59 12.72 9.51
N GLY A 310 -7.27 12.84 9.51
CA GLY A 310 -6.56 13.79 8.65
C GLY A 310 -6.89 13.60 7.16
N ILE A 311 -6.82 12.36 6.67
CA ILE A 311 -7.19 12.00 5.29
C ILE A 311 -8.66 12.35 4.98
N ILE A 312 -9.57 12.08 5.92
CA ILE A 312 -10.99 12.43 5.77
C ILE A 312 -11.16 13.96 5.64
N PHE A 313 -10.49 14.73 6.50
CA PHE A 313 -10.52 16.19 6.47
C PHE A 313 -9.92 16.76 5.19
N GLU A 314 -8.86 16.16 4.64
CA GLU A 314 -8.31 16.56 3.33
C GLU A 314 -9.34 16.41 2.22
N ALA A 315 -10.07 15.30 2.18
CA ALA A 315 -11.11 15.07 1.16
C ALA A 315 -12.31 16.02 1.32
N GLN A 316 -12.57 16.50 2.54
CA GLN A 316 -13.55 17.55 2.81
C GLN A 316 -13.00 18.97 2.58
N ASN A 317 -11.74 19.10 2.14
CA ASN A 317 -11.04 20.37 1.95
C ASN A 317 -10.95 21.22 3.23
N LEU A 318 -10.91 20.57 4.40
CA LEU A 318 -10.69 21.16 5.72
C LEU A 318 -9.18 21.15 6.03
N VAL A 319 -8.45 22.02 5.35
CA VAL A 319 -6.98 22.01 5.29
C VAL A 319 -6.32 22.11 6.67
N GLU A 320 -6.76 23.05 7.50
CA GLU A 320 -6.18 23.28 8.83
C GLU A 320 -6.46 22.10 9.77
N ALA A 321 -7.65 21.51 9.69
CA ALA A 321 -8.03 20.34 10.48
C ALA A 321 -7.22 19.10 10.07
N ALA A 322 -6.98 18.90 8.78
CA ALA A 322 -6.13 17.83 8.26
C ALA A 322 -4.70 17.94 8.79
N VAL A 323 -4.09 19.12 8.68
CA VAL A 323 -2.73 19.38 9.21
C VAL A 323 -2.67 19.13 10.72
N ALA A 324 -3.65 19.61 11.48
CA ALA A 324 -3.70 19.39 12.93
C ALA A 324 -3.79 17.90 13.30
N ALA A 325 -4.63 17.14 12.61
CA ALA A 325 -4.79 15.70 12.83
C ALA A 325 -3.49 14.94 12.54
N HIS A 326 -2.83 15.22 11.41
CA HIS A 326 -1.55 14.58 11.08
C HIS A 326 -0.40 14.99 12.02
N ARG A 327 -0.33 16.26 12.45
CA ARG A 327 0.62 16.70 13.49
C ARG A 327 0.40 15.92 14.78
N ARG A 328 -0.85 15.77 15.20
CA ARG A 328 -1.17 14.97 16.40
C ARG A 328 -0.72 13.52 16.27
N ALA A 329 -0.88 12.90 15.10
CA ALA A 329 -0.41 11.54 14.86
C ALA A 329 1.11 11.40 15.05
N ILE A 330 1.91 12.33 14.51
CA ILE A 330 3.38 12.26 14.64
C ILE A 330 3.88 12.72 16.01
N ASP A 331 3.14 13.56 16.73
CA ASP A 331 3.46 13.93 18.11
C ASP A 331 3.32 12.72 19.05
N LEU A 332 2.30 11.89 18.80
CA LEU A 332 2.06 10.64 19.53
C LEU A 332 3.08 9.56 19.15
N GLU A 333 3.41 9.45 17.86
CA GLU A 333 4.35 8.45 17.35
C GLU A 333 5.37 9.09 16.39
N PRO A 334 6.50 9.62 16.91
CA PRO A 334 7.49 10.34 16.11
C PRO A 334 8.17 9.54 14.99
N ASN A 335 8.13 8.21 15.08
CA ASN A 335 8.69 7.28 14.10
C ASN A 335 7.62 6.71 13.14
N TYR A 336 6.41 7.27 13.11
CA TYR A 336 5.34 6.82 12.23
C TYR A 336 5.52 7.38 10.81
N ALA A 337 6.21 6.62 9.94
CA ALA A 337 6.53 7.03 8.56
C ALA A 337 5.29 7.51 7.77
N LYS A 338 4.19 6.75 7.81
CA LYS A 338 2.93 7.09 7.15
C LYS A 338 2.29 8.38 7.70
N GLY A 339 2.46 8.66 9.00
CA GLY A 339 2.02 9.93 9.61
C GLY A 339 2.75 11.12 9.00
N HIS A 340 4.09 11.05 8.89
CA HIS A 340 4.91 12.09 8.26
C HIS A 340 4.60 12.27 6.77
N ALA A 341 4.38 11.17 6.04
CA ALA A 341 4.04 11.23 4.61
C ALA A 341 2.71 11.97 4.36
N ASN A 342 1.67 11.65 5.14
CA ASN A 342 0.38 12.35 5.01
C ASN A 342 0.44 13.79 5.52
N LEU A 343 1.20 14.06 6.59
CA LEU A 343 1.44 15.44 7.03
C LEU A 343 2.07 16.29 5.91
N ALA A 344 3.04 15.73 5.18
CA ALA A 344 3.68 16.45 4.09
C ALA A 344 2.68 16.83 2.98
N VAL A 345 1.78 15.93 2.62
CA VAL A 345 0.71 16.20 1.64
C VAL A 345 -0.26 17.27 2.16
N ALA A 346 -0.68 17.19 3.42
CA ALA A 346 -1.57 18.16 4.04
C ALA A 346 -0.94 19.57 4.11
N LEU A 347 0.34 19.65 4.49
CA LEU A 347 1.11 20.89 4.49
C LEU A 347 1.24 21.48 3.08
N ARG A 348 1.43 20.63 2.06
CA ARG A 348 1.42 21.09 0.68
C ARG A 348 0.07 21.65 0.25
N ASN A 349 -1.03 21.03 0.67
CA ASN A 349 -2.37 21.56 0.41
C ASN A 349 -2.64 22.88 1.16
N ALA A 350 -1.99 23.09 2.31
CA ALA A 350 -1.97 24.37 3.03
C ALA A 350 -1.07 25.44 2.36
N GLY A 351 -0.20 25.06 1.41
CA GLY A 351 0.81 25.94 0.81
C GLY A 351 2.10 26.07 1.63
N GLU A 352 2.22 25.34 2.74
CA GLU A 352 3.41 25.29 3.60
C GLU A 352 4.47 24.32 3.03
N ILE A 353 4.98 24.57 1.81
CA ILE A 353 5.90 23.63 1.12
C ILE A 353 7.21 23.40 1.89
N ASP A 354 7.75 24.42 2.55
CA ASP A 354 9.00 24.28 3.30
C ASP A 354 8.84 23.29 4.46
N ALA A 355 7.68 23.32 5.13
CA ALA A 355 7.32 22.35 6.15
C ALA A 355 7.02 20.97 5.54
N ALA A 356 6.37 20.92 4.37
CA ALA A 356 6.13 19.68 3.64
C ALA A 356 7.43 18.95 3.25
N LEU A 357 8.46 19.69 2.82
CA LEU A 357 9.80 19.15 2.55
C LEU A 357 10.41 18.50 3.78
N VAL A 358 10.35 19.16 4.95
CA VAL A 358 10.84 18.59 6.21
C VAL A 358 10.10 17.30 6.58
N ALA A 359 8.77 17.30 6.52
CA ALA A 359 7.94 16.14 6.84
C ALA A 359 8.19 14.96 5.88
N SER A 360 8.24 15.24 4.56
CA SER A 360 8.50 14.22 3.54
C SER A 360 9.90 13.59 3.65
N ARG A 361 10.94 14.39 3.94
CA ARG A 361 12.29 13.88 4.23
C ARG A 361 12.30 12.96 5.45
N ARG A 362 11.54 13.28 6.49
CA ARG A 362 11.38 12.41 7.66
C ARG A 362 10.64 11.12 7.31
N ALA A 363 9.61 11.18 6.47
CA ALA A 363 8.89 9.99 6.00
C ALA A 363 9.82 9.02 5.26
N ILE A 364 10.62 9.52 4.30
CA ILE A 364 11.60 8.73 3.54
C ILE A 364 12.70 8.16 4.46
N ALA A 365 13.19 8.94 5.42
CA ALA A 365 14.20 8.45 6.36
C ALA A 365 13.69 7.31 7.26
N LEU A 366 12.39 7.27 7.54
CA LEU A 366 11.75 6.22 8.33
C LEU A 366 11.36 4.99 7.49
N ASP A 367 11.00 5.19 6.23
CA ASP A 367 10.68 4.12 5.28
C ASP A 367 11.28 4.41 3.88
N PRO A 368 12.57 4.05 3.67
CA PRO A 368 13.30 4.39 2.44
C PRO A 368 12.87 3.63 1.18
N GLU A 369 11.97 2.65 1.30
CA GLU A 369 11.52 1.84 0.15
C GLU A 369 10.08 2.18 -0.27
N GLN A 370 9.43 3.17 0.38
CA GLN A 370 8.05 3.57 0.09
C GLN A 370 7.96 4.47 -1.16
N PRO A 371 7.52 3.97 -2.33
CA PRO A 371 7.68 4.72 -3.58
C PRO A 371 6.87 6.01 -3.67
N LEU A 372 5.66 6.00 -3.09
CA LEU A 372 4.79 7.17 -3.09
C LEU A 372 5.35 8.32 -2.23
N ALA A 373 6.10 8.01 -1.15
CA ALA A 373 6.72 9.03 -0.31
C ALA A 373 7.84 9.76 -1.07
N HIS A 374 8.69 9.01 -1.77
CA HIS A 374 9.71 9.54 -2.68
C HIS A 374 9.09 10.39 -3.81
N TYR A 375 8.04 9.88 -4.46
CA TYR A 375 7.33 10.64 -5.50
C TYR A 375 6.76 11.97 -4.97
N ASN A 376 6.13 11.97 -3.80
CA ASN A 376 5.61 13.20 -3.20
C ASN A 376 6.74 14.16 -2.81
N HIS A 377 7.85 13.64 -2.26
CA HIS A 377 9.03 14.44 -1.93
C HIS A 377 9.63 15.10 -3.18
N ALA A 378 9.76 14.36 -4.28
CA ALA A 378 10.18 14.87 -5.57
C ALA A 378 9.33 16.08 -6.00
N HIS A 379 8.01 15.96 -5.89
CA HIS A 379 7.09 17.05 -6.18
C HIS A 379 7.37 18.29 -5.34
N PHE A 380 7.66 18.15 -4.05
CA PHE A 380 7.95 19.27 -3.17
C PHE A 380 9.31 19.92 -3.49
N LEU A 381 10.33 19.12 -3.79
CA LEU A 381 11.64 19.60 -4.26
C LEU A 381 11.48 20.41 -5.55
N LEU A 382 10.76 19.85 -6.52
CA LEU A 382 10.47 20.52 -7.78
C LEU A 382 9.67 21.82 -7.57
N MET A 383 8.67 21.86 -6.68
CA MET A 383 7.93 23.09 -6.35
C MET A 383 8.84 24.16 -5.72
N ASN A 384 9.88 23.75 -5.00
CA ASN A 384 10.84 24.63 -4.36
C ASN A 384 11.99 25.06 -5.30
N GLY A 385 12.02 24.57 -6.54
CA GLY A 385 13.09 24.85 -7.50
C GLY A 385 14.33 23.97 -7.35
N GLU A 386 14.32 22.99 -6.44
CA GLU A 386 15.39 22.01 -6.22
C GLU A 386 15.33 20.90 -7.30
N PHE A 387 15.53 21.30 -8.55
CA PHE A 387 15.24 20.44 -9.72
C PHE A 387 16.13 19.22 -9.83
N GLU A 388 17.42 19.34 -9.52
CA GLU A 388 18.36 18.23 -9.66
C GLU A 388 17.97 17.05 -8.76
N GLU A 389 17.84 17.29 -7.45
CA GLU A 389 17.36 16.28 -6.50
C GLU A 389 15.91 15.87 -6.81
N GLY A 390 15.06 16.84 -7.16
CA GLY A 390 13.66 16.61 -7.50
C GLY A 390 13.50 15.60 -8.64
N PHE A 391 14.27 15.69 -9.73
CA PHE A 391 14.17 14.78 -10.87
C PHE A 391 14.81 13.40 -10.63
N GLU A 392 15.77 13.30 -9.70
CA GLU A 392 16.27 12.01 -9.20
C GLU A 392 15.18 11.29 -8.41
N GLU A 393 14.58 11.96 -7.43
CA GLU A 393 13.48 11.43 -6.62
C GLU A 393 12.23 11.12 -7.47
N TYR A 394 11.98 11.90 -8.53
CA TYR A 394 10.86 11.71 -9.43
C TYR A 394 10.86 10.34 -10.15
N GLN A 395 12.01 9.65 -10.20
CA GLN A 395 12.09 8.30 -10.80
C GLN A 395 11.28 7.25 -10.02
N TRP A 396 11.03 7.47 -8.73
CA TRP A 396 10.20 6.58 -7.91
C TRP A 396 8.75 6.48 -8.36
N ARG A 397 8.28 7.40 -9.23
CA ARG A 397 6.97 7.29 -9.90
C ARG A 397 6.81 5.94 -10.61
N ARG A 398 7.89 5.37 -11.16
CA ARG A 398 7.84 4.08 -11.88
C ARG A 398 7.63 2.88 -10.96
N LYS A 399 7.98 3.02 -9.68
CA LYS A 399 7.71 2.01 -8.64
C LYS A 399 6.36 2.25 -7.96
N THR A 400 5.63 3.29 -8.34
CA THR A 400 4.34 3.66 -7.74
C THR A 400 3.21 3.19 -8.64
N ARG A 401 2.63 2.01 -8.34
CA ARG A 401 1.62 1.34 -9.19
C ARG A 401 0.52 2.26 -9.70
N MET A 402 -0.09 3.08 -8.83
CA MET A 402 -1.18 4.00 -9.22
C MET A 402 -0.78 5.09 -10.24
N LEU A 403 0.53 5.28 -10.47
CA LEU A 403 1.09 6.26 -11.41
C LEU A 403 1.70 5.60 -12.65
N SER A 404 2.19 4.37 -12.53
CA SER A 404 2.84 3.61 -13.60
C SER A 404 1.93 2.58 -14.26
N GLU A 405 0.72 2.37 -13.75
CA GLU A 405 -0.26 1.46 -14.35
C GLU A 405 -0.67 1.95 -15.74
N GLY A 406 -0.41 1.11 -16.75
CA GLY A 406 -0.67 1.41 -18.16
C GLY A 406 0.52 2.03 -18.91
N ASP A 407 1.64 2.29 -18.24
CA ASP A 407 2.88 2.62 -18.93
C ASP A 407 3.37 1.41 -19.75
N PRO A 408 3.97 1.64 -20.94
CA PRO A 408 4.55 0.56 -21.72
C PRO A 408 5.73 -0.06 -20.97
N VAL A 409 5.77 -1.40 -20.97
CA VAL A 409 6.86 -2.19 -20.39
C VAL A 409 7.73 -2.68 -21.54
N PHE A 410 9.04 -2.49 -21.39
CA PHE A 410 10.05 -2.86 -22.36
C PHE A 410 11.09 -3.73 -21.67
N ASP A 411 11.62 -4.73 -22.38
CA ASP A 411 12.71 -5.58 -21.88
C ASP A 411 14.07 -4.88 -22.05
N GLU A 412 14.14 -3.89 -22.94
CA GLU A 412 15.32 -3.11 -23.24
C GLU A 412 15.74 -2.23 -22.04
N PRO A 413 17.06 -2.10 -21.80
CA PRO A 413 17.57 -1.32 -20.69
C PRO A 413 17.25 0.17 -20.81
N GLU A 414 17.11 0.82 -19.66
CA GLU A 414 16.92 2.26 -19.59
C GLU A 414 18.23 3.00 -19.86
N TRP A 415 18.18 3.97 -20.76
CA TRP A 415 19.32 4.83 -21.08
C TRP A 415 19.70 5.74 -19.90
N GLN A 416 21.00 5.79 -19.55
CA GLN A 416 21.50 6.56 -18.41
C GLN A 416 22.29 7.82 -18.82
N GLY A 417 22.17 8.24 -20.08
CA GLY A 417 22.81 9.46 -20.58
C GLY A 417 24.17 9.23 -21.22
N GLU A 418 24.63 7.98 -21.31
CA GLU A 418 25.88 7.64 -22.00
C GLU A 418 25.78 7.86 -23.52
N PRO A 419 26.90 7.96 -24.27
CA PRO A 419 26.85 8.03 -25.73
C PRO A 419 26.08 6.85 -26.35
N LEU A 420 25.31 7.11 -27.41
CA LEU A 420 24.48 6.07 -28.03
C LEU A 420 25.32 5.08 -28.84
N ALA A 421 26.43 5.52 -29.43
CA ALA A 421 27.40 4.65 -30.12
C ALA A 421 26.76 3.73 -31.19
N GLY A 422 25.86 4.30 -32.00
CA GLY A 422 25.11 3.61 -33.04
C GLY A 422 23.78 2.99 -32.58
N ARG A 423 23.55 2.89 -31.26
CA ARG A 423 22.30 2.35 -30.69
C ARG A 423 21.11 3.26 -30.95
N THR A 424 19.93 2.63 -30.98
CA THR A 424 18.64 3.28 -31.15
C THR A 424 17.95 3.47 -29.80
N LEU A 425 17.62 4.72 -29.47
CA LEU A 425 16.92 5.11 -28.25
C LEU A 425 15.45 5.36 -28.53
N LEU A 426 14.56 4.65 -27.84
CA LEU A 426 13.15 4.95 -27.75
C LEU A 426 12.89 5.95 -26.61
N LEU A 427 12.32 7.10 -26.96
CA LEU A 427 11.67 8.00 -26.03
C LEU A 427 10.16 7.80 -26.09
N PHE A 428 9.47 7.74 -24.96
CA PHE A 428 8.01 7.61 -24.94
C PHE A 428 7.30 8.60 -24.01
N ALA A 429 6.24 9.17 -24.57
CA ALA A 429 5.21 10.04 -24.01
C ALA A 429 4.43 9.56 -22.78
N GLU A 430 4.99 9.33 -21.59
CA GLU A 430 4.26 8.64 -20.50
C GLU A 430 2.90 9.28 -20.12
N TYR A 431 2.82 10.60 -19.95
CA TYR A 431 1.64 11.32 -19.44
C TYR A 431 0.80 12.03 -20.52
N GLY A 432 0.33 13.25 -20.24
CA GLY A 432 -0.60 13.98 -21.08
C GLY A 432 0.05 14.70 -22.27
N LEU A 433 -0.79 15.30 -23.10
CA LEU A 433 -0.34 16.09 -24.26
C LEU A 433 0.53 17.29 -23.86
N GLY A 434 0.17 17.97 -22.75
CA GLY A 434 0.93 19.10 -22.22
C GLY A 434 2.32 18.69 -21.75
N ASP A 435 2.44 17.53 -21.09
CA ASP A 435 3.71 16.95 -20.69
C ASP A 435 4.60 16.66 -21.90
N ALA A 436 4.06 15.97 -22.91
CA ALA A 436 4.79 15.69 -24.14
C ALA A 436 5.30 16.98 -24.82
N ILE A 437 4.43 18.00 -24.94
CA ILE A 437 4.80 19.30 -25.50
C ILE A 437 5.87 19.99 -24.65
N ASN A 438 5.77 19.91 -23.33
CA ASN A 438 6.75 20.55 -22.46
C ASN A 438 8.12 19.89 -22.60
N PHE A 439 8.20 18.56 -22.53
CA PHE A 439 9.48 17.86 -22.44
C PHE A 439 10.11 17.48 -23.79
N VAL A 440 9.38 17.56 -24.91
CA VAL A 440 9.99 17.39 -26.24
C VAL A 440 11.10 18.42 -26.53
N ARG A 441 11.14 19.53 -25.77
CA ARG A 441 12.23 20.53 -25.80
C ARG A 441 13.63 19.94 -25.57
N TYR A 442 13.72 18.79 -24.89
CA TYR A 442 15.00 18.12 -24.64
C TYR A 442 15.45 17.24 -25.82
N VAL A 443 14.55 16.88 -26.74
CA VAL A 443 14.87 15.99 -27.85
C VAL A 443 15.97 16.56 -28.76
N PRO A 444 15.98 17.87 -29.13
CA PRO A 444 17.09 18.45 -29.88
C PRO A 444 18.45 18.33 -29.19
N MET A 445 18.50 18.24 -27.85
CA MET A 445 19.76 18.08 -27.09
C MET A 445 20.37 16.68 -27.23
N LEU A 446 19.64 15.74 -27.85
CA LEU A 446 20.14 14.41 -28.23
C LEU A 446 20.86 14.41 -29.58
N ALA A 447 20.77 15.50 -30.35
CA ALA A 447 21.51 15.65 -31.59
C ALA A 447 23.01 15.46 -31.33
N GLY A 448 23.68 14.70 -32.20
CA GLY A 448 25.12 14.44 -32.08
C GLY A 448 25.51 13.38 -31.03
N ARG A 449 24.56 12.74 -30.33
CA ARG A 449 24.84 11.61 -29.41
C ARG A 449 25.24 10.31 -30.12
N GLY A 450 25.29 10.32 -31.46
CA GLY A 450 25.83 9.23 -32.28
C GLY A 450 24.92 8.01 -32.44
N GLY A 451 23.59 8.18 -32.33
CA GLY A 451 22.62 7.09 -32.46
C GLY A 451 21.30 7.55 -33.10
N ARG A 452 20.34 6.65 -33.21
CA ARG A 452 19.01 6.94 -33.78
C ARG A 452 18.01 7.20 -32.67
N ILE A 453 17.12 8.18 -32.84
CA ILE A 453 16.07 8.50 -31.87
C ILE A 453 14.71 8.11 -32.45
N ILE A 454 13.94 7.36 -31.67
CA ILE A 454 12.52 7.12 -31.91
C ILE A 454 11.75 7.87 -30.83
N LEU A 455 10.71 8.60 -31.22
CA LEU A 455 9.82 9.29 -30.29
C LEU A 455 8.40 8.77 -30.46
N GLN A 456 7.89 8.10 -29.43
CA GLN A 456 6.49 7.69 -29.36
C GLN A 456 5.67 8.72 -28.58
N VAL A 457 4.66 9.30 -29.21
CA VAL A 457 3.77 10.33 -28.61
C VAL A 457 2.31 9.96 -28.81
N GLN A 458 1.40 10.69 -28.15
CA GLN A 458 -0.03 10.54 -28.40
C GLN A 458 -0.36 10.89 -29.87
N PRO A 459 -1.33 10.22 -30.52
CA PRO A 459 -1.64 10.42 -31.94
C PRO A 459 -1.85 11.88 -32.34
N ALA A 460 -2.49 12.67 -31.47
CA ALA A 460 -2.80 14.08 -31.72
C ALA A 460 -1.57 14.99 -31.89
N LEU A 461 -0.38 14.56 -31.46
CA LEU A 461 0.87 15.33 -31.56
C LEU A 461 1.73 14.95 -32.76
N VAL A 462 1.44 13.84 -33.46
CA VAL A 462 2.33 13.33 -34.52
C VAL A 462 2.46 14.34 -35.67
N SER A 463 1.35 14.89 -36.15
CA SER A 463 1.35 15.90 -37.23
C SER A 463 2.11 17.17 -36.86
N LEU A 464 2.16 17.52 -35.57
CA LEU A 464 2.87 18.69 -35.08
C LEU A 464 4.39 18.43 -34.94
N LEU A 465 4.77 17.27 -34.38
CA LEU A 465 6.16 17.00 -34.01
C LEU A 465 7.00 16.46 -35.16
N ARG A 466 6.43 15.65 -36.06
CA ARG A 466 7.17 15.01 -37.15
C ARG A 466 7.90 16.01 -38.07
N PRO A 467 7.29 17.14 -38.50
CA PRO A 467 8.00 18.12 -39.32
C PRO A 467 9.10 18.89 -38.55
N MET A 468 8.98 18.96 -37.22
CA MET A 468 9.88 19.74 -36.36
C MET A 468 11.12 18.98 -35.94
N LEU A 469 11.12 17.65 -36.05
CA LEU A 469 12.20 16.77 -35.63
C LEU A 469 12.62 15.86 -36.81
N PRO A 470 13.28 16.40 -37.85
CA PRO A 470 13.57 15.66 -39.08
C PRO A 470 14.48 14.45 -38.87
N ASP A 471 15.34 14.48 -37.85
CA ASP A 471 16.28 13.40 -37.51
C ASP A 471 15.69 12.39 -36.50
N VAL A 472 14.41 12.53 -36.13
CA VAL A 472 13.73 11.69 -35.14
C VAL A 472 12.56 10.96 -35.80
N ALA A 473 12.50 9.64 -35.61
CA ALA A 473 11.37 8.87 -36.10
C ALA A 473 10.18 8.99 -35.12
N VAL A 474 9.16 9.77 -35.49
CA VAL A 474 7.98 10.04 -34.64
C VAL A 474 6.83 9.08 -34.95
N PHE A 475 6.41 8.31 -33.93
CA PHE A 475 5.33 7.32 -33.99
C PHE A 475 4.19 7.68 -33.03
N ALA A 476 2.97 7.28 -33.40
CA ALA A 476 1.83 7.35 -32.48
C ALA A 476 1.86 6.19 -31.48
N ARG A 477 1.38 6.43 -30.26
CA ARG A 477 1.06 5.36 -29.30
C ARG A 477 0.07 4.37 -29.92
N GLY A 478 0.38 3.08 -29.82
CA GLY A 478 -0.41 1.99 -30.41
C GLY A 478 0.06 1.58 -31.81
N GLU A 479 0.93 2.34 -32.47
CA GLU A 479 1.60 1.89 -33.70
C GLU A 479 2.75 0.92 -33.38
N PRO A 480 3.00 -0.07 -34.25
CA PRO A 480 4.19 -0.91 -34.16
C PRO A 480 5.46 -0.05 -34.17
N LEU A 481 6.32 -0.24 -33.17
CA LEU A 481 7.62 0.42 -33.10
C LEU A 481 8.67 -0.39 -33.87
N PRO A 482 9.62 0.26 -34.57
CA PRO A 482 10.79 -0.42 -35.09
C PRO A 482 11.70 -0.87 -33.93
N PRO A 483 12.64 -1.81 -34.16
CA PRO A 483 13.57 -2.26 -33.12
C PRO A 483 14.37 -1.10 -32.51
N PHE A 484 14.58 -1.16 -31.20
CA PHE A 484 15.41 -0.23 -30.44
C PHE A 484 16.27 -1.01 -29.43
N ASP A 485 17.34 -0.37 -28.94
CA ASP A 485 18.32 -0.99 -28.04
C ASP A 485 18.21 -0.45 -26.60
N LEU A 486 17.63 0.75 -26.46
CA LEU A 486 17.50 1.50 -25.22
C LEU A 486 16.14 2.18 -25.17
N GLN A 487 15.62 2.38 -23.96
CA GLN A 487 14.39 3.16 -23.75
C GLN A 487 14.57 4.22 -22.67
N LEU A 488 13.76 5.28 -22.71
CA LEU A 488 13.65 6.24 -21.63
C LEU A 488 12.27 6.94 -21.65
N PRO A 489 11.57 7.07 -20.51
CA PRO A 489 10.40 7.93 -20.43
C PRO A 489 10.78 9.39 -20.72
N LEU A 490 9.98 10.11 -21.50
CA LEU A 490 10.33 11.47 -21.93
C LEU A 490 10.55 12.41 -20.73
N LEU A 491 9.81 12.23 -19.64
CA LEU A 491 9.95 13.06 -18.43
C LEU A 491 11.18 12.72 -17.58
N SER A 492 11.96 11.71 -17.97
CA SER A 492 13.24 11.40 -17.34
C SER A 492 14.42 12.14 -17.98
N LEU A 493 14.24 12.82 -19.13
CA LEU A 493 15.30 13.62 -19.75
C LEU A 493 15.86 14.75 -18.86
N PRO A 494 15.07 15.50 -18.08
CA PRO A 494 15.62 16.52 -17.18
C PRO A 494 16.63 15.96 -16.18
N ARG A 495 16.44 14.71 -15.72
CA ARG A 495 17.41 14.01 -14.86
C ARG A 495 18.71 13.75 -15.62
N ILE A 496 18.63 13.21 -16.83
CA ILE A 496 19.80 12.92 -17.68
C ILE A 496 20.62 14.18 -17.98
N PHE A 497 19.94 15.31 -18.18
CA PHE A 497 20.59 16.60 -18.46
C PHE A 497 20.88 17.43 -17.20
N ARG A 498 20.61 16.90 -16.00
CA ARG A 498 20.82 17.58 -14.72
C ARG A 498 20.22 18.99 -14.72
N THR A 499 18.97 19.08 -15.15
CA THR A 499 18.27 20.36 -15.27
C THR A 499 18.14 21.03 -13.90
N THR A 500 18.52 22.30 -13.86
CA THR A 500 18.27 23.28 -12.79
C THR A 500 17.29 24.34 -13.31
N VAL A 501 16.80 25.23 -12.46
CA VAL A 501 15.93 26.34 -12.90
C VAL A 501 16.64 27.21 -13.96
N GLU A 502 17.95 27.37 -13.83
CA GLU A 502 18.81 28.18 -14.70
C GLU A 502 19.16 27.48 -16.00
N THR A 503 19.19 26.14 -16.01
CA THR A 503 19.59 25.34 -17.18
C THR A 503 18.42 24.73 -17.95
N ILE A 504 17.18 25.08 -17.62
CA ILE A 504 16.02 24.72 -18.45
C ILE A 504 16.28 25.18 -19.88
N PRO A 505 16.12 24.32 -20.90
CA PRO A 505 16.13 24.75 -22.30
C PRO A 505 14.85 25.57 -22.59
N SER A 506 14.89 26.84 -22.17
CA SER A 506 13.77 27.78 -22.16
C SER A 506 13.66 28.60 -23.44
N ALA A 507 14.62 28.44 -24.36
CA ALA A 507 14.59 29.09 -25.67
C ALA A 507 13.32 28.71 -26.44
N VAL A 508 12.51 29.71 -26.75
CA VAL A 508 11.30 29.61 -27.57
C VAL A 508 11.50 30.41 -28.86
N SER A 509 10.90 30.02 -29.98
CA SER A 509 9.98 28.90 -30.18
C SER A 509 10.69 27.58 -30.55
N TYR A 510 10.52 26.52 -29.76
CA TYR A 510 11.03 25.18 -30.09
C TYR A 510 9.99 24.32 -30.85
N LEU A 511 8.76 24.81 -31.01
CA LEU A 511 7.75 24.31 -31.94
C LEU A 511 7.40 25.40 -32.94
N GLN A 512 6.89 25.01 -34.12
CA GLN A 512 6.42 25.94 -35.13
C GLN A 512 5.05 25.49 -35.66
N ALA A 513 4.26 26.46 -36.10
CA ALA A 513 3.01 26.19 -36.79
C ALA A 513 3.27 25.82 -38.26
N ASP A 514 2.43 24.94 -38.81
CA ASP A 514 2.41 24.68 -40.25
C ASP A 514 2.13 25.99 -41.02
N ALA A 515 3.01 26.31 -41.97
CA ALA A 515 2.98 27.59 -42.69
C ALA A 515 1.72 27.79 -43.52
N LEU A 516 1.18 26.71 -44.14
CA LEU A 516 -0.02 26.77 -44.96
C LEU A 516 -1.27 26.94 -44.09
N LYS A 517 -1.35 26.19 -42.98
CA LYS A 517 -2.44 26.34 -42.00
C LYS A 517 -2.43 27.74 -41.37
N LEU A 518 -1.26 28.26 -41.00
CA LEU A 518 -1.13 29.61 -40.45
C LEU A 518 -1.55 30.70 -41.46
N ALA A 519 -1.16 30.56 -42.72
CA ALA A 519 -1.57 31.50 -43.77
C ALA A 519 -3.11 31.56 -43.91
N ARG A 520 -3.79 30.41 -43.85
CA ARG A 520 -5.26 30.35 -43.87
C ARG A 520 -5.88 31.10 -42.71
N TRP A 521 -5.36 30.92 -41.49
CA TRP A 521 -5.83 31.66 -40.33
C TRP A 521 -5.58 33.16 -40.44
N ARG A 522 -4.41 33.59 -40.92
CA ARG A 522 -4.13 35.01 -41.13
C ARG A 522 -5.11 35.66 -42.11
N VAL A 523 -5.49 34.95 -43.17
CA VAL A 523 -6.52 35.42 -44.12
C VAL A 523 -7.89 35.48 -43.43
N ALA A 524 -8.29 34.42 -42.72
CA ALA A 524 -9.58 34.37 -42.02
C ALA A 524 -9.73 35.47 -40.97
N LEU A 525 -8.64 35.89 -40.33
CA LEU A 525 -8.62 36.90 -39.27
C LEU A 525 -8.15 38.29 -39.75
N ALA A 526 -7.92 38.49 -41.05
CA ALA A 526 -7.34 39.73 -41.59
C ALA A 526 -8.23 40.96 -41.36
N GLY A 527 -9.55 40.79 -41.38
CA GLY A 527 -10.52 41.87 -41.20
C GLY A 527 -10.74 42.31 -39.74
N VAL A 528 -10.12 41.63 -38.77
CA VAL A 528 -10.32 41.92 -37.34
C VAL A 528 -9.17 42.80 -36.84
N SER A 529 -9.49 44.05 -36.50
CA SER A 529 -8.57 45.04 -35.92
C SER A 529 -8.51 45.02 -34.39
N ALA A 530 -9.50 44.38 -33.74
CA ALA A 530 -9.50 44.13 -32.31
C ALA A 530 -8.36 43.17 -31.91
N LEU A 531 -7.96 43.22 -30.63
CA LEU A 531 -7.03 42.26 -30.06
C LEU A 531 -7.63 40.86 -30.09
N LYS A 532 -6.96 39.91 -30.76
CA LYS A 532 -7.44 38.54 -30.95
C LYS A 532 -6.97 37.66 -29.80
N VAL A 533 -7.90 37.21 -28.96
CA VAL A 533 -7.59 36.47 -27.73
C VAL A 533 -8.16 35.07 -27.80
N GLY A 534 -7.30 34.06 -27.73
CA GLY A 534 -7.69 32.66 -27.60
C GLY A 534 -8.01 32.33 -26.14
N VAL A 535 -9.08 31.58 -25.88
CA VAL A 535 -9.48 31.24 -24.51
C VAL A 535 -9.67 29.73 -24.34
N VAL A 536 -9.10 29.17 -23.26
CA VAL A 536 -9.31 27.78 -22.79
C VAL A 536 -9.58 27.79 -21.29
N TRP A 537 -10.79 27.45 -20.87
CA TRP A 537 -11.22 27.56 -19.46
C TRP A 537 -11.24 26.24 -18.72
N ALA A 538 -11.17 25.11 -19.42
CA ALA A 538 -11.23 23.78 -18.81
C ALA A 538 -10.25 22.79 -19.45
N GLY A 539 -9.67 21.95 -18.60
CA GLY A 539 -8.92 20.78 -19.03
C GLY A 539 -9.81 19.56 -19.25
N ASN A 540 -9.18 18.39 -19.34
CA ASN A 540 -9.85 17.10 -19.48
C ASN A 540 -10.66 16.76 -18.20
N ALA A 541 -11.98 16.66 -18.32
CA ALA A 541 -12.90 16.33 -17.23
C ALA A 541 -12.64 14.95 -16.58
N ARG A 542 -11.95 14.04 -17.27
CA ARG A 542 -11.55 12.72 -16.73
C ARG A 542 -10.33 12.77 -15.83
N HIS A 543 -9.63 13.90 -15.76
CA HIS A 543 -8.42 14.04 -14.95
C HIS A 543 -8.78 14.23 -13.46
N LYS A 544 -8.12 13.49 -12.56
CA LYS A 544 -8.41 13.50 -11.12
C LYS A 544 -8.40 14.92 -10.49
N GLY A 545 -7.43 15.75 -10.88
CA GLY A 545 -7.29 17.14 -10.43
C GLY A 545 -8.08 18.19 -11.23
N ASP A 546 -8.97 17.80 -12.14
CA ASP A 546 -9.66 18.74 -13.05
C ASP A 546 -10.44 19.84 -12.29
N ARG A 547 -11.14 19.46 -11.21
CA ARG A 547 -11.91 20.40 -10.36
C ARG A 547 -11.07 21.52 -9.73
N GLN A 548 -9.76 21.32 -9.61
CA GLN A 548 -8.87 22.32 -9.01
C GLN A 548 -8.38 23.35 -10.03
N ARG A 549 -8.29 22.97 -11.33
CA ARG A 549 -7.68 23.81 -12.37
C ARG A 549 -8.65 24.29 -13.45
N SER A 550 -9.83 23.70 -13.56
CA SER A 550 -10.82 24.04 -14.58
C SER A 550 -11.91 24.95 -14.01
N LEU A 551 -12.39 25.86 -14.86
CA LEU A 551 -13.44 26.83 -14.55
C LEU A 551 -14.65 26.59 -15.45
N PRO A 552 -15.88 26.87 -15.01
CA PRO A 552 -17.03 26.89 -15.91
C PRO A 552 -16.93 28.07 -16.88
N ALA A 553 -17.38 27.90 -18.13
CA ALA A 553 -17.35 28.96 -19.13
C ALA A 553 -18.08 30.25 -18.67
N ASP A 554 -19.16 30.09 -17.91
CA ASP A 554 -19.97 31.20 -17.37
C ASP A 554 -19.20 32.07 -16.37
N ALA A 555 -18.19 31.51 -15.69
CA ALA A 555 -17.31 32.29 -14.82
C ALA A 555 -16.26 33.08 -15.63
N VAL A 556 -15.76 32.51 -16.73
CA VAL A 556 -14.61 33.09 -17.44
C VAL A 556 -15.04 34.01 -18.57
N LEU A 557 -15.81 33.50 -19.53
CA LEU A 557 -16.03 34.18 -20.81
C LEU A 557 -16.68 35.56 -20.68
N PRO A 558 -17.76 35.75 -19.87
CA PRO A 558 -18.40 37.07 -19.76
C PRO A 558 -17.46 38.16 -19.22
N ARG A 559 -16.46 37.79 -18.41
CA ARG A 559 -15.49 38.74 -17.83
C ARG A 559 -14.41 39.15 -18.84
N LEU A 560 -14.23 38.39 -19.92
CA LEU A 560 -13.24 38.67 -20.96
C LEU A 560 -13.82 39.48 -22.13
N VAL A 561 -15.14 39.60 -22.22
CA VAL A 561 -15.82 40.42 -23.23
C VAL A 561 -15.62 41.90 -22.85
N THR A 562 -14.71 42.56 -23.57
CA THR A 562 -14.36 43.97 -23.36
C THR A 562 -14.17 44.69 -24.69
N PRO A 563 -14.50 46.00 -24.80
CA PRO A 563 -14.26 46.76 -26.02
C PRO A 563 -12.81 46.65 -26.50
N GLY A 564 -12.62 46.44 -27.80
CA GLY A 564 -11.30 46.30 -28.41
C GLY A 564 -10.70 44.89 -28.36
N VAL A 565 -11.45 43.89 -27.89
CA VAL A 565 -11.07 42.46 -27.86
C VAL A 565 -12.06 41.63 -28.66
N GLN A 566 -11.56 40.67 -29.44
CA GLN A 566 -12.36 39.59 -30.01
C GLN A 566 -11.91 38.26 -29.40
N LEU A 567 -12.83 37.53 -28.78
CA LEU A 567 -12.53 36.24 -28.18
C LEU A 567 -12.69 35.11 -29.19
N TYR A 568 -11.80 34.14 -29.09
CA TYR A 568 -11.78 32.91 -29.86
C TYR A 568 -11.71 31.71 -28.90
N SER A 569 -12.74 30.87 -28.86
CA SER A 569 -12.67 29.64 -28.06
C SER A 569 -11.72 28.66 -28.72
N LEU A 570 -10.66 28.29 -27.98
CA LEU A 570 -9.74 27.19 -28.30
C LEU A 570 -10.07 25.93 -27.49
N GLN A 571 -11.18 25.96 -26.72
CA GLN A 571 -11.61 24.86 -25.88
C GLN A 571 -12.02 23.67 -26.74
N LYS A 572 -11.18 22.64 -26.78
CA LYS A 572 -11.57 21.38 -27.40
C LYS A 572 -12.58 20.68 -26.49
N GLU A 573 -13.69 20.24 -27.08
CA GLU A 573 -14.79 19.55 -26.41
C GLU A 573 -15.32 20.33 -25.18
N PRO A 574 -15.97 21.49 -25.39
CA PRO A 574 -16.65 22.21 -24.31
C PRO A 574 -17.61 21.30 -23.58
N ARG A 575 -17.76 21.52 -22.27
CA ARG A 575 -18.66 20.70 -21.48
C ARG A 575 -20.12 21.01 -21.85
N PRO A 576 -21.06 20.07 -21.67
CA PRO A 576 -22.47 20.33 -21.96
C PRO A 576 -23.01 21.60 -21.29
N GLU A 577 -22.56 21.90 -20.07
CA GLU A 577 -22.91 23.10 -19.30
C GLU A 577 -22.35 24.41 -19.88
N ASP A 578 -21.34 24.36 -20.75
CA ASP A 578 -20.75 25.55 -21.40
C ASP A 578 -21.58 26.01 -22.62
N ALA A 579 -22.39 25.14 -23.19
CA ALA A 579 -23.13 25.43 -24.43
C ALA A 579 -24.13 26.61 -24.30
N PRO A 580 -24.89 26.77 -23.19
CA PRO A 580 -25.78 27.92 -23.01
C PRO A 580 -25.04 29.26 -23.00
N VAL A 581 -23.87 29.34 -22.35
CA VAL A 581 -23.11 30.60 -22.30
C VAL A 581 -22.48 30.93 -23.66
N LEU A 582 -21.95 29.94 -24.38
CA LEU A 582 -21.44 30.16 -25.74
C LEU A 582 -22.54 30.69 -26.68
N ARG A 583 -23.76 30.12 -26.62
CA ARG A 583 -24.91 30.63 -27.38
C ARG A 583 -25.30 32.06 -26.97
N ARG A 584 -25.27 32.36 -25.67
CA ARG A 584 -25.62 33.68 -25.13
C ARG A 584 -24.63 34.76 -25.58
N LEU A 585 -23.34 34.45 -25.61
CA LEU A 585 -22.27 35.37 -26.02
C LEU A 585 -22.18 35.52 -27.54
N GLY A 586 -22.57 34.50 -28.31
CA GLY A 586 -22.72 34.61 -29.76
C GLY A 586 -21.45 35.14 -30.44
N ALA A 587 -21.57 36.25 -31.17
CA ALA A 587 -20.46 36.84 -31.93
C ALA A 587 -19.30 37.36 -31.05
N ASP A 588 -19.53 37.58 -29.74
CA ASP A 588 -18.47 38.01 -28.82
C ASP A 588 -17.42 36.90 -28.60
N VAL A 589 -17.79 35.62 -28.83
CA VAL A 589 -16.90 34.46 -28.72
C VAL A 589 -17.02 33.58 -29.96
N VAL A 590 -16.01 33.65 -30.83
CA VAL A 590 -15.94 32.80 -32.03
C VAL A 590 -15.41 31.42 -31.64
N ASP A 591 -16.23 30.38 -31.76
CA ASP A 591 -15.80 29.02 -31.45
C ASP A 591 -14.96 28.41 -32.58
N LEU A 592 -13.66 28.22 -32.32
CA LEU A 592 -12.74 27.61 -33.29
C LEU A 592 -12.69 26.09 -33.15
N ALA A 593 -13.16 25.51 -32.04
CA ALA A 593 -13.03 24.08 -31.74
C ALA A 593 -13.47 23.12 -32.87
N PRO A 594 -14.53 23.40 -33.66
CA PRO A 594 -14.92 22.55 -34.80
C PRO A 594 -13.88 22.49 -35.92
N THR A 595 -13.02 23.50 -36.03
CA THR A 595 -11.98 23.63 -37.07
C THR A 595 -10.61 23.10 -36.65
N LEU A 596 -10.44 22.75 -35.36
CA LEU A 596 -9.18 22.26 -34.81
C LEU A 596 -9.16 20.73 -34.82
N GLY A 597 -8.70 20.12 -35.91
CA GLY A 597 -8.64 18.66 -36.05
C GLY A 597 -7.52 18.01 -35.23
N ASP A 598 -6.33 18.61 -35.26
CA ASP A 598 -5.16 18.17 -34.51
C ASP A 598 -4.38 19.33 -33.86
N PHE A 599 -3.25 19.03 -33.22
CA PHE A 599 -2.40 20.06 -32.62
C PHE A 599 -1.67 20.92 -33.65
N ALA A 600 -1.54 20.49 -34.91
CA ALA A 600 -1.00 21.35 -35.97
C ALA A 600 -2.02 22.42 -36.38
N ASP A 601 -3.32 22.11 -36.42
CA ASP A 601 -4.39 23.10 -36.59
C ASP A 601 -4.42 24.09 -35.41
N THR A 602 -4.35 23.56 -34.19
CA THR A 602 -4.35 24.37 -32.96
C THR A 602 -3.14 25.30 -32.90
N ALA A 603 -1.95 24.82 -33.28
CA ALA A 603 -0.73 25.63 -33.34
C ALA A 603 -0.86 26.78 -34.34
N ALA A 604 -1.44 26.51 -35.51
CA ALA A 604 -1.67 27.52 -36.53
C ALA A 604 -2.68 28.58 -36.09
N ALA A 605 -3.76 28.17 -35.41
CA ALA A 605 -4.73 29.11 -34.83
C ALA A 605 -4.06 29.98 -33.77
N VAL A 606 -3.35 29.37 -32.80
CA VAL A 606 -2.62 30.08 -31.74
C VAL A 606 -1.62 31.11 -32.30
N CYS A 607 -0.87 30.77 -33.35
CA CYS A 607 0.07 31.69 -34.00
C CYS A 607 -0.60 32.84 -34.76
N ALA A 608 -1.90 32.76 -35.05
CA ALA A 608 -2.68 33.83 -35.67
C ALA A 608 -3.35 34.76 -34.64
N LEU A 609 -3.27 34.43 -33.35
CA LEU A 609 -3.81 35.20 -32.23
C LEU A 609 -2.71 36.03 -31.55
N ASP A 610 -3.13 37.08 -30.85
CA ASP A 610 -2.24 38.01 -30.16
C ASP A 610 -1.92 37.56 -28.73
N LEU A 611 -2.88 36.89 -28.09
CA LEU A 611 -2.79 36.38 -26.71
C LEU A 611 -3.57 35.07 -26.57
N VAL A 612 -3.08 34.16 -25.74
CA VAL A 612 -3.84 33.01 -25.26
C VAL A 612 -4.06 33.13 -23.75
N ILE A 613 -5.31 33.08 -23.31
CA ILE A 613 -5.71 32.97 -21.91
C ILE A 613 -6.12 31.52 -21.66
N ALA A 614 -5.44 30.83 -20.77
CA ALA A 614 -5.70 29.42 -20.55
C ALA A 614 -5.55 29.02 -19.07
N VAL A 615 -6.37 28.06 -18.62
CA VAL A 615 -6.01 27.26 -17.45
C VAL A 615 -4.90 26.26 -17.80
N ASP A 616 -4.35 25.57 -16.80
CA ASP A 616 -3.29 24.57 -16.98
C ASP A 616 -3.73 23.42 -17.92
N THR A 617 -3.34 23.54 -19.19
CA THR A 617 -3.77 22.70 -20.31
C THR A 617 -2.66 22.55 -21.34
N SER A 618 -2.78 21.54 -22.21
CA SER A 618 -1.90 21.35 -23.36
C SER A 618 -1.85 22.55 -24.31
N VAL A 619 -2.91 23.37 -24.38
CA VAL A 619 -2.92 24.60 -25.21
C VAL A 619 -2.04 25.69 -24.59
N ALA A 620 -2.01 25.82 -23.26
CA ALA A 620 -1.08 26.73 -22.58
C ALA A 620 0.38 26.37 -22.87
N HIS A 621 0.71 25.07 -22.76
CA HIS A 621 2.03 24.56 -23.12
C HIS A 621 2.36 24.75 -24.60
N LEU A 622 1.40 24.50 -25.51
CA LEU A 622 1.57 24.70 -26.95
C LEU A 622 1.88 26.16 -27.28
N ALA A 623 1.08 27.09 -26.76
CA ALA A 623 1.27 28.51 -26.99
C ALA A 623 2.60 29.02 -26.43
N GLY A 624 3.00 28.56 -25.24
CA GLY A 624 4.32 28.82 -24.67
C GLY A 624 5.45 28.28 -25.55
N ALA A 625 5.34 27.04 -26.02
CA ALA A 625 6.33 26.40 -26.90
C ALA A 625 6.48 27.09 -28.27
N LEU A 626 5.39 27.69 -28.77
CA LEU A 626 5.35 28.51 -29.99
C LEU A 626 5.87 29.94 -29.75
N GLY A 627 6.26 30.31 -28.52
CA GLY A 627 6.72 31.66 -28.17
C GLY A 627 5.62 32.71 -28.27
N ARG A 628 4.35 32.34 -28.06
CA ARG A 628 3.22 33.28 -28.05
C ARG A 628 2.99 33.82 -26.63
N PRO A 629 2.45 35.05 -26.48
CA PRO A 629 2.00 35.54 -25.19
C PRO A 629 0.93 34.63 -24.61
N VAL A 630 1.10 34.22 -23.35
CA VAL A 630 0.11 33.40 -22.63
C VAL A 630 -0.16 34.00 -21.25
N TRP A 631 -1.43 34.12 -20.89
CA TRP A 631 -1.85 34.38 -19.52
C TRP A 631 -2.46 33.12 -18.94
N MET A 632 -1.74 32.53 -17.99
CA MET A 632 -2.10 31.26 -17.38
C MET A 632 -2.88 31.49 -16.08
N LEU A 633 -4.14 31.05 -16.05
CA LEU A 633 -4.99 31.00 -14.87
C LEU A 633 -4.56 29.82 -14.00
N CYS A 634 -3.80 30.12 -12.95
CA CYS A 634 -3.15 29.11 -12.14
C CYS A 634 -3.92 28.84 -10.84
N PRO A 635 -4.21 27.57 -10.53
CA PRO A 635 -4.78 27.22 -9.23
C PRO A 635 -3.82 27.59 -8.10
N TYR A 636 -4.35 27.66 -6.88
CA TYR A 636 -3.55 27.78 -5.65
C TYR A 636 -2.60 26.60 -5.50
N ALA A 637 -3.11 25.42 -5.86
CA ALA A 637 -2.37 24.17 -5.84
C ALA A 637 -1.10 24.34 -6.67
N LEU A 638 0.03 24.27 -5.96
CA LEU A 638 1.36 24.47 -6.50
C LEU A 638 1.65 23.30 -7.44
N ASP A 639 1.38 23.44 -8.74
CA ASP A 639 1.98 22.55 -9.74
C ASP A 639 3.43 22.99 -9.90
N TRP A 640 4.34 22.02 -9.81
CA TRP A 640 5.76 22.28 -9.71
C TRP A 640 6.31 22.97 -10.97
N ARG A 641 5.67 22.83 -12.14
CA ARG A 641 6.08 23.51 -13.38
C ARG A 641 5.92 25.03 -13.29
N TRP A 642 5.02 25.49 -12.44
CA TRP A 642 4.70 26.91 -12.30
C TRP A 642 5.41 27.56 -11.12
N LEU A 643 6.09 26.76 -10.27
CA LEU A 643 6.78 27.18 -9.05
C LEU A 643 5.90 28.02 -8.10
N ARG A 644 6.49 28.40 -6.96
CA ARG A 644 5.89 29.23 -5.91
C ARG A 644 6.16 30.72 -6.14
N ASP A 645 5.26 31.55 -5.64
CA ASP A 645 5.47 32.99 -5.37
C ASP A 645 6.00 33.83 -6.55
N ARG A 646 5.59 33.49 -7.77
CA ARG A 646 6.01 34.18 -8.99
C ARG A 646 4.87 34.36 -9.99
N ALA A 647 4.98 35.41 -10.80
CA ALA A 647 4.02 35.77 -11.84
C ALA A 647 4.50 35.41 -13.26
N ASP A 648 5.64 34.74 -13.37
CA ASP A 648 6.27 34.26 -14.60
C ASP A 648 6.62 32.77 -14.46
N THR A 649 7.18 32.14 -15.50
CA THR A 649 7.63 30.74 -15.44
C THR A 649 8.96 30.57 -16.16
N PRO A 650 9.91 29.79 -15.60
CA PRO A 650 11.20 29.55 -16.24
C PRO A 650 11.07 28.62 -17.46
N TRP A 651 9.93 27.97 -17.65
CA TRP A 651 9.66 27.08 -18.79
C TRP A 651 9.28 27.83 -20.07
N TYR A 652 8.61 28.98 -19.93
CA TYR A 652 8.05 29.76 -21.05
C TYR A 652 8.24 31.26 -20.80
N PRO A 653 9.29 31.88 -21.37
CA PRO A 653 9.58 33.30 -21.15
C PRO A 653 8.46 34.28 -21.57
N THR A 654 7.52 33.84 -22.40
CA THR A 654 6.38 34.64 -22.88
C THR A 654 5.10 34.46 -22.06
N MET A 655 5.14 33.69 -20.97
CA MET A 655 3.95 33.31 -20.19
C MET A 655 3.89 34.03 -18.84
N ARG A 656 2.75 34.68 -18.57
CA ARG A 656 2.39 35.31 -17.30
C ARG A 656 1.46 34.41 -16.50
N LEU A 657 1.63 34.36 -15.19
CA LEU A 657 0.83 33.54 -14.28
C LEU A 657 -0.11 34.43 -13.44
N PHE A 658 -1.39 34.08 -13.44
CA PHE A 658 -2.42 34.68 -12.60
C PHE A 658 -2.84 33.63 -11.56
N ARG A 659 -2.22 33.68 -10.37
CA ARG A 659 -2.43 32.69 -9.30
C ARG A 659 -3.58 33.07 -8.37
N GLN A 660 -4.28 32.05 -7.87
CA GLN A 660 -5.12 32.16 -6.68
C GLN A 660 -4.29 32.53 -5.45
N ASP A 661 -4.87 33.32 -4.55
CA ASP A 661 -4.35 33.65 -3.22
C ASP A 661 -4.66 32.56 -2.18
N ARG A 662 -5.76 31.84 -2.35
CA ARG A 662 -6.15 30.66 -1.56
C ARG A 662 -6.93 29.66 -2.42
N PRO A 663 -7.06 28.38 -2.02
CA PRO A 663 -7.81 27.39 -2.79
C PRO A 663 -9.20 27.89 -3.20
N GLN A 664 -9.56 27.71 -4.47
CA GLN A 664 -10.86 28.05 -5.07
C GLN A 664 -11.20 29.55 -5.15
N ALA A 665 -10.31 30.46 -4.73
CA ALA A 665 -10.52 31.91 -4.81
C ALA A 665 -10.24 32.47 -6.22
N TRP A 666 -11.06 32.08 -7.18
CA TRP A 666 -10.90 32.49 -8.58
C TRP A 666 -11.36 33.92 -8.87
N GLU A 667 -12.28 34.49 -8.08
CA GLU A 667 -12.86 35.81 -8.39
C GLU A 667 -11.79 36.91 -8.52
N GLY A 668 -10.90 37.01 -7.54
CA GLY A 668 -9.82 38.00 -7.57
C GLY A 668 -8.84 37.79 -8.73
N VAL A 669 -8.63 36.53 -9.14
CA VAL A 669 -7.79 36.20 -10.31
C VAL A 669 -8.43 36.73 -11.58
N LEU A 670 -9.73 36.45 -11.76
CA LEU A 670 -10.48 36.84 -12.94
C LEU A 670 -10.66 38.36 -13.04
N THR A 671 -10.88 39.06 -11.91
CA THR A 671 -10.93 40.53 -11.88
C THR A 671 -9.62 41.15 -12.35
N ARG A 672 -8.48 40.75 -11.73
CA ARG A 672 -7.16 41.28 -12.11
C ARG A 672 -6.84 41.04 -13.58
N MET A 673 -7.12 39.83 -14.07
CA MET A 673 -6.91 39.47 -15.47
C MET A 673 -7.79 40.30 -16.42
N SER A 674 -9.08 40.47 -16.12
CA SER A 674 -10.00 41.26 -16.94
C SER A 674 -9.60 42.74 -17.00
N ASP A 675 -9.22 43.33 -15.86
CA ASP A 675 -8.76 44.72 -15.77
C ASP A 675 -7.49 44.94 -16.62
N GLU A 676 -6.53 44.01 -16.55
CA GLU A 676 -5.33 44.06 -17.37
C GLU A 676 -5.61 43.83 -18.85
N LEU A 677 -6.55 42.94 -19.21
CA LEU A 677 -6.94 42.73 -20.59
C LEU A 677 -7.53 44.01 -21.20
N ALA A 678 -8.37 44.72 -20.43
CA ALA A 678 -8.94 45.99 -20.85
C ALA A 678 -7.86 47.07 -21.05
N ARG A 679 -6.79 47.07 -20.24
CA ARG A 679 -5.62 47.95 -20.42
C ARG A 679 -4.84 47.62 -21.68
N VAL A 680 -4.57 46.34 -21.93
CA VAL A 680 -3.93 45.87 -23.17
C VAL A 680 -4.75 46.28 -24.39
N ALA A 681 -6.08 46.15 -24.33
CA ALA A 681 -6.99 46.56 -25.41
C ALA A 681 -6.94 48.08 -25.69
N ARG A 682 -6.64 48.90 -24.68
CA ARG A 682 -6.44 50.36 -24.80
C ARG A 682 -5.04 50.77 -25.28
N GLY A 683 -4.12 49.81 -25.47
CA GLY A 683 -2.81 50.05 -26.05
C GLY A 683 -1.61 49.76 -25.15
N GLU A 684 -1.82 49.36 -23.89
CA GLU A 684 -0.73 48.96 -22.96
C GLU A 684 -0.22 47.55 -23.31
N ARG A 685 0.42 47.41 -24.48
CA ARG A 685 0.85 46.12 -25.05
C ARG A 685 2.00 45.46 -24.32
N ASP A 686 2.75 46.21 -23.51
CA ASP A 686 3.82 45.72 -22.64
C ASP A 686 3.30 44.72 -21.59
N LEU A 687 2.03 44.85 -21.18
CA LEU A 687 1.38 43.91 -20.26
C LEU A 687 1.13 42.51 -20.89
N LEU A 688 1.34 42.31 -22.19
CA LEU A 688 1.19 40.97 -22.79
C LEU A 688 2.22 39.97 -22.25
N LEU A 689 3.43 40.45 -21.92
CA LEU A 689 4.56 39.63 -21.51
C LEU A 689 4.86 39.81 -20.02
N PRO A 690 5.53 38.83 -19.37
CA PRO A 690 6.01 39.03 -18.01
C PRO A 690 6.87 40.27 -17.89
N ALA A 691 6.78 40.97 -16.76
CA ALA A 691 7.78 41.98 -16.44
C ALA A 691 9.16 41.32 -16.46
N ALA A 692 10.14 41.97 -17.08
CA ALA A 692 11.51 41.45 -17.07
C ALA A 692 11.92 41.19 -15.62
N ALA A 693 12.27 39.93 -15.31
CA ALA A 693 12.75 39.55 -13.99
C ALA A 693 13.94 40.46 -13.64
N LYS A 694 13.82 41.20 -12.54
CA LYS A 694 14.88 42.09 -12.04
C LYS A 694 16.04 41.31 -11.45
#